data_AF-A0A956IXA1-F1
#
_entry.id   AF-A0A956IXA1-F1
#
_cell.length_a   1.000
_cell.length_b   1.000
_cell.length_c   1.000
_cell.angle_alpha   90.00
_cell.angle_beta   90.00
_cell.angle_gamma   90.00
#
_symmetry.space_group_name_H-M   'P 1'
#
loop_
_entity.id
_entity.type
_entity.pdbx_description
1 polymer ?
#
loop_
_entity_poly.entity_id
_entity_poly.type
_entity_poly.pdbx_seq_one_letter_code
_entity_poly.pdbx_strand_id
1 'polypeptide(L)'
;GERGPDADDDPDPEYAERRAADYFLRRGLDLLTPGGIGVFVVPGGFLTGPTRALRRKVLLRHHLAAAFRMPPQLFPGTGKQLVIDVLVFRSRGGELSEVDEADTFILEGDYFRQFPNHDLSTQTAFTGLPPLVERPTCALCVVRPFQWKRGGAPRPGAQPILAEDEAEKALPPELRAALSIGRRVRRYHAAFAAGEPVAAEIFPELRADLDALAASTDTLAAVRKLATTGNINAEALAQSFDRLGNVALAPPGPSATRYSGLPQDVVAQAEALYKDRRRLTIDALLDFHRERGGTVERDEALRALFDADWNLDGARLDELVPLADYTTGDLWPKHDRLAALQNAPPQVARQLSRLREAIGPAEFVDIQAISPRQGWVPIELVGAWLGQLYAWGEPLALGRRKGLVQIEGTSYSELEDHVPRAEAFWAIGYLNHDPVYFRPKSDPPQPPGPLPPGSNAPTTPLWEPDPTRPDRDDKVPADEYRRRWIVFWEAHFYAWLRADAGRRDAIAEAYNRAFRGFVARQYSSEPLTIARWGDAITLERHQTMGARRILDQRGGLLAFDVGVGKTFTAVAVVARARQEGWARRPVVLVPPSLLWKWKRDFQRCLPDYRVAVIGSQRHRLTRGKTASEAKRLLAAGQISREEAEAMLQTSKPDTPQQRATKWRDFQAGAYDVVILSFDALPRTRVMPETVERYLGQTQEVLRSIELTLRSAAGKPEKDLTERQKAIKSLGLRGWFQNKLKTPKNQPPDPGIVWEELGVDLLVVEGRLEQVLVVVRDRVDELLA
;
A
#
# COMPACT_ATOMS: atom_id res chain seq x y z
N GLY A 1 -3.51 2.81 -22.53
CA GLY A 1 -4.95 2.55 -22.55
C GLY A 1 -5.73 3.85 -22.68
N GLU A 2 -7.06 3.75 -22.66
CA GLU A 2 -7.94 4.91 -22.52
C GLU A 2 -7.94 5.42 -21.07
N ARG A 3 -8.27 6.70 -20.86
CA ARG A 3 -8.48 7.30 -19.54
C ARG A 3 -9.89 7.03 -18.98
N GLY A 4 -10.81 6.52 -19.80
CA GLY A 4 -12.17 6.20 -19.36
C GLY A 4 -12.90 7.45 -18.80
N PRO A 5 -13.70 7.32 -17.73
CA PRO A 5 -14.47 8.42 -17.15
C PRO A 5 -13.60 9.56 -16.57
N ASP A 6 -12.32 9.29 -16.30
CA ASP A 6 -11.35 10.25 -15.74
C ASP A 6 -10.75 11.19 -16.81
N ALA A 7 -11.23 11.13 -18.05
CA ALA A 7 -10.75 12.00 -19.14
C ALA A 7 -11.02 13.50 -18.87
N ASP A 8 -12.05 13.78 -18.07
CA ASP A 8 -12.52 15.14 -17.73
C ASP A 8 -11.98 15.64 -16.38
N ASP A 9 -11.07 14.90 -15.73
CA ASP A 9 -10.52 15.25 -14.42
C ASP A 9 -9.50 16.41 -14.44
N ASP A 10 -8.91 16.75 -15.59
CA ASP A 10 -8.00 17.90 -15.67
C ASP A 10 -8.82 19.20 -15.62
N PRO A 11 -8.54 20.11 -14.67
CA PRO A 11 -9.27 21.36 -14.55
C PRO A 11 -9.11 22.28 -15.78
N ASP A 12 -8.09 22.07 -16.61
CA ASP A 12 -7.95 22.78 -17.88
C ASP A 12 -8.55 21.93 -19.04
N PRO A 13 -9.67 22.38 -19.65
CA PRO A 13 -10.37 21.63 -20.69
C PRO A 13 -9.54 21.44 -21.97
N GLU A 14 -8.39 22.12 -22.11
CA GLU A 14 -7.47 21.87 -23.21
C GLU A 14 -6.89 20.44 -23.16
N TYR A 15 -6.81 19.81 -21.98
CA TYR A 15 -6.20 18.49 -21.70
C TYR A 15 -7.19 17.31 -21.67
N ALA A 16 -8.23 17.37 -22.51
CA ALA A 16 -9.25 16.32 -22.64
C ALA A 16 -8.81 15.12 -23.51
N GLU A 17 -7.50 14.87 -23.65
CA GLU A 17 -6.99 13.73 -24.41
C GLU A 17 -7.48 12.41 -23.79
N ARG A 18 -8.26 11.61 -24.55
CA ARG A 18 -8.86 10.34 -24.09
C ARG A 18 -7.86 9.20 -23.93
N ARG A 19 -6.73 9.24 -24.65
CA ARG A 19 -5.66 8.26 -24.53
C ARG A 19 -4.71 8.69 -23.42
N ALA A 20 -4.44 7.81 -22.46
CA ALA A 20 -3.59 8.11 -21.31
C ALA A 20 -2.18 8.55 -21.73
N ALA A 21 -1.57 7.86 -22.71
CA ALA A 21 -0.22 8.20 -23.19
C ALA A 21 -0.14 9.62 -23.76
N ASP A 22 -1.18 10.05 -24.47
CA ASP A 22 -1.21 11.37 -25.13
C ASP A 22 -1.38 12.49 -24.08
N TYR A 23 -2.26 12.27 -23.10
CA TYR A 23 -2.46 13.18 -21.97
C TYR A 23 -1.18 13.34 -21.13
N PHE A 24 -0.59 12.23 -20.68
CA PHE A 24 0.61 12.30 -19.82
C PHE A 24 1.82 12.87 -20.56
N LEU A 25 1.96 12.57 -21.87
CA LEU A 25 2.99 13.19 -22.70
C LEU A 25 2.79 14.71 -22.73
N ARG A 26 1.59 15.20 -23.08
CA ARG A 26 1.33 16.64 -23.21
C ARG A 26 1.42 17.37 -21.87
N ARG A 27 0.69 16.89 -20.87
CA ARG A 27 0.61 17.53 -19.55
C ARG A 27 1.94 17.46 -18.81
N GLY A 28 2.65 16.33 -18.90
CA GLY A 28 3.96 16.17 -18.28
C GLY A 28 5.01 17.10 -18.87
N LEU A 29 5.01 17.29 -20.20
CA LEU A 29 5.92 18.22 -20.87
C LEU A 29 5.65 19.67 -20.49
N ASP A 30 4.38 20.10 -20.43
CA ASP A 30 4.02 21.48 -20.09
C ASP A 30 4.40 21.87 -18.63
N LEU A 31 4.61 20.90 -17.75
CA LEU A 31 5.08 21.12 -16.37
C LEU A 31 6.61 21.29 -16.25
N LEU A 32 7.37 21.09 -17.33
CA LEU A 32 8.81 21.26 -17.32
C LEU A 32 9.20 22.73 -17.20
N THR A 33 10.18 23.01 -16.33
CA THR A 33 10.87 24.32 -16.30
C THR A 33 11.45 24.66 -17.68
N PRO A 34 11.58 25.94 -18.08
CA PRO A 34 12.23 26.31 -19.34
C PRO A 34 13.58 25.60 -19.55
N GLY A 35 13.76 24.97 -20.71
CA GLY A 35 14.96 24.18 -21.04
C GLY A 35 15.03 22.80 -20.37
N GLY A 36 14.09 22.45 -19.50
CA GLY A 36 13.99 21.13 -18.86
C GLY A 36 13.77 20.01 -19.87
N ILE A 37 14.27 18.81 -19.55
CA ILE A 37 14.20 17.63 -20.42
C ILE A 37 13.15 16.66 -19.90
N GLY A 38 12.29 16.17 -20.79
CA GLY A 38 11.35 15.09 -20.53
C GLY A 38 11.68 13.88 -21.39
N VAL A 39 11.79 12.71 -20.77
CA VAL A 39 11.99 11.43 -21.48
C VAL A 39 10.79 10.54 -21.27
N PHE A 40 10.15 10.12 -22.35
CA PHE A 40 8.90 9.37 -22.34
C PHE A 40 9.07 8.03 -23.05
N VAL A 41 8.62 6.96 -22.41
CA VAL A 41 8.50 5.64 -23.03
C VAL A 41 7.02 5.42 -23.31
N VAL A 42 6.64 5.48 -24.59
CA VAL A 42 5.23 5.45 -25.00
C VAL A 42 4.97 4.35 -26.03
N PRO A 43 3.73 3.84 -26.12
CA PRO A 43 3.34 3.02 -27.25
C PRO A 43 3.61 3.75 -28.57
N GLY A 44 4.08 3.02 -29.58
CA GLY A 44 4.38 3.55 -30.89
C GLY A 44 3.17 4.23 -31.53
N GLY A 45 3.46 5.20 -32.38
CA GLY A 45 2.43 5.89 -33.19
C GLY A 45 2.28 7.38 -32.92
N PHE A 46 2.91 7.93 -31.86
CA PHE A 46 2.98 9.40 -31.72
C PHE A 46 3.74 10.02 -32.90
N LEU A 47 4.85 9.42 -33.34
CA LEU A 47 5.70 9.91 -34.42
C LEU A 47 5.36 9.37 -35.81
N THR A 48 4.43 8.42 -35.95
CA THR A 48 4.12 7.77 -37.25
C THR A 48 2.62 7.60 -37.52
N GLY A 49 1.75 7.93 -36.55
CA GLY A 49 0.30 7.73 -36.63
C GLY A 49 -0.48 9.03 -36.95
N PRO A 50 -1.83 8.95 -36.95
CA PRO A 50 -2.73 10.06 -37.29
C PRO A 50 -2.87 11.11 -36.16
N THR A 51 -1.79 11.42 -35.45
CA THR A 51 -1.76 12.30 -34.28
C THR A 51 -1.26 13.72 -34.60
N ARG A 52 -1.39 14.17 -35.86
CA ARG A 52 -0.89 15.47 -36.34
C ARG A 52 -1.32 16.65 -35.46
N ALA A 53 -2.59 16.69 -35.05
CA ALA A 53 -3.11 17.75 -34.18
C ALA A 53 -2.44 17.76 -32.80
N LEU A 54 -2.20 16.58 -32.21
CA LEU A 54 -1.48 16.44 -30.93
C LEU A 54 -0.01 16.83 -31.09
N ARG A 55 0.66 16.37 -32.16
CA ARG A 55 2.04 16.74 -32.47
C ARG A 55 2.18 18.26 -32.62
N ARG A 56 1.24 18.92 -33.29
CA ARG A 56 1.20 20.38 -33.38
C ARG A 56 1.18 21.03 -32.00
N LYS A 57 0.27 20.62 -31.10
CA LYS A 57 0.18 21.16 -29.73
C LYS A 57 1.51 21.01 -28.98
N VAL A 58 2.14 19.83 -29.09
CA VAL A 58 3.41 19.54 -28.40
C VAL A 58 4.56 20.37 -28.98
N LEU A 59 4.72 20.41 -30.31
CA LEU A 59 5.86 21.06 -30.99
C LEU A 59 5.85 22.59 -30.83
N LEU A 60 4.69 23.21 -30.64
CA LEU A 60 4.60 24.64 -30.35
C LEU A 60 5.27 25.01 -29.01
N ARG A 61 5.29 24.10 -28.03
CA ARG A 61 5.80 24.36 -26.67
C ARG A 61 7.09 23.59 -26.35
N HIS A 62 7.36 22.51 -27.07
CA HIS A 62 8.45 21.58 -26.79
C HIS A 62 9.23 21.22 -28.05
N HIS A 63 10.55 21.13 -27.90
CA HIS A 63 11.47 20.71 -28.94
C HIS A 63 11.74 19.21 -28.84
N LEU A 64 11.52 18.44 -29.90
CA LEU A 64 11.92 17.02 -29.92
C LEU A 64 13.43 16.92 -30.17
N ALA A 65 14.19 16.62 -29.13
CA ALA A 65 15.64 16.49 -29.17
C ALA A 65 16.06 15.19 -29.88
N ALA A 66 15.42 14.06 -29.56
CA ALA A 66 15.58 12.80 -30.29
C ALA A 66 14.43 11.83 -29.97
N ALA A 67 14.31 10.77 -30.76
CA ALA A 67 13.45 9.63 -30.46
C ALA A 67 14.06 8.32 -30.99
N PHE A 68 13.72 7.19 -30.35
CA PHE A 68 14.16 5.86 -30.74
C PHE A 68 12.99 4.88 -30.69
N ARG A 69 12.86 4.02 -31.71
CA ARG A 69 11.90 2.91 -31.70
C ARG A 69 12.58 1.65 -31.20
N MET A 70 11.97 0.99 -30.23
CA MET A 70 12.56 -0.15 -29.53
C MET A 70 12.26 -1.49 -30.22
N PRO A 71 13.16 -2.48 -30.11
CA PRO A 71 12.89 -3.86 -30.53
C PRO A 71 11.65 -4.44 -29.81
N PRO A 72 10.72 -5.09 -30.54
CA PRO A 72 9.48 -5.61 -29.96
C PRO A 72 9.70 -6.77 -28.98
N GLN A 73 10.87 -7.44 -29.02
CA GLN A 73 11.17 -8.56 -28.12
C GLN A 73 11.65 -8.14 -26.73
N LEU A 74 11.89 -6.84 -26.47
CA LEU A 74 12.41 -6.35 -25.18
C LEU A 74 11.42 -6.45 -24.02
N PHE A 75 10.12 -6.64 -24.29
CA PHE A 75 9.07 -6.68 -23.26
C PHE A 75 8.27 -7.99 -23.36
N PRO A 76 8.86 -9.16 -23.04
CA PRO A 76 8.15 -10.44 -23.05
C PRO A 76 7.11 -10.49 -21.92
N GLY A 77 5.87 -10.89 -22.23
CA GLY A 77 4.81 -11.13 -21.23
C GLY A 77 3.48 -10.42 -21.44
N THR A 78 3.34 -9.53 -22.43
CA THR A 78 2.11 -8.74 -22.66
C THR A 78 1.15 -9.34 -23.70
N GLY A 79 1.47 -10.50 -24.29
CA GLY A 79 0.61 -11.22 -25.24
C GLY A 79 0.40 -10.55 -26.61
N LYS A 80 0.94 -9.34 -26.83
CA LYS A 80 0.95 -8.63 -28.12
C LYS A 80 2.34 -8.04 -28.37
N GLN A 81 2.86 -8.16 -29.60
CA GLN A 81 4.08 -7.46 -30.01
C GLN A 81 3.79 -5.94 -30.08
N LEU A 82 3.94 -5.24 -28.96
CA LEU A 82 3.75 -3.81 -28.86
C LEU A 82 5.02 -3.08 -29.32
N VAL A 83 4.88 -2.23 -30.35
CA VAL A 83 5.92 -1.28 -30.74
C VAL A 83 5.98 -0.16 -29.70
N ILE A 84 7.17 0.18 -29.21
CA ILE A 84 7.40 1.19 -28.18
C ILE A 84 8.41 2.21 -28.71
N ASP A 85 8.12 3.49 -28.50
CA ASP A 85 8.99 4.61 -28.87
C ASP A 85 9.48 5.31 -27.58
N VAL A 86 10.77 5.64 -27.52
CA VAL A 86 11.39 6.50 -26.51
C VAL A 86 11.50 7.89 -27.09
N LEU A 87 10.89 8.89 -26.46
CA LEU A 87 10.85 10.28 -26.93
C LEU A 87 11.60 11.17 -25.94
N VAL A 88 12.53 11.99 -26.44
CA VAL A 88 13.30 12.97 -25.65
C VAL A 88 12.91 14.36 -26.10
N PHE A 89 12.29 15.12 -25.21
CA PHE A 89 11.84 16.49 -25.45
C PHE A 89 12.53 17.47 -24.53
N ARG A 90 12.62 18.72 -25.00
CA ARG A 90 13.08 19.86 -24.23
C ARG A 90 12.01 20.96 -24.22
N SER A 91 11.71 21.49 -23.05
CA SER A 91 10.79 22.63 -22.91
C SER A 91 11.36 23.87 -23.57
N ARG A 92 10.57 24.52 -24.44
CA ARG A 92 10.93 25.82 -25.04
C ARG A 92 10.73 26.98 -24.05
N GLY A 93 10.12 26.73 -22.88
CA GLY A 93 9.83 27.74 -21.86
C GLY A 93 8.69 28.70 -22.19
N GLY A 94 8.00 28.45 -23.30
CA GLY A 94 6.91 29.25 -23.84
C GLY A 94 6.35 28.61 -25.10
N GLU A 95 5.43 29.28 -25.77
CA GLU A 95 4.72 28.79 -26.95
C GLU A 95 5.11 29.60 -28.20
N LEU A 96 5.39 28.90 -29.30
CA LEU A 96 5.60 29.49 -30.62
C LEU A 96 4.27 29.89 -31.25
N SER A 97 4.29 30.89 -32.14
CA SER A 97 3.11 31.26 -32.94
C SER A 97 2.73 30.20 -33.97
N GLU A 98 3.73 29.47 -34.48
CA GLU A 98 3.59 28.38 -35.44
C GLU A 98 4.68 27.33 -35.21
N VAL A 99 4.49 26.14 -35.78
CA VAL A 99 5.47 25.06 -35.65
C VAL A 99 6.72 25.47 -36.44
N ASP A 100 7.88 25.29 -35.82
CA ASP A 100 9.18 25.51 -36.45
C ASP A 100 9.27 24.75 -37.79
N GLU A 101 9.70 25.42 -38.85
CA GLU A 101 9.82 24.83 -40.17
C GLU A 101 10.72 23.58 -40.15
N ALA A 102 11.76 23.61 -39.31
CA ALA A 102 12.67 22.48 -39.10
C ALA A 102 11.98 21.27 -38.43
N ASP A 103 10.81 21.44 -37.80
CA ASP A 103 10.01 20.39 -37.17
C ASP A 103 8.86 19.88 -38.07
N THR A 104 8.73 20.37 -39.31
CA THR A 104 7.63 20.00 -40.23
C THR A 104 7.55 18.49 -40.47
N PHE A 105 8.68 17.82 -40.66
CA PHE A 105 8.69 16.36 -40.87
C PHE A 105 8.23 15.59 -39.62
N ILE A 106 8.38 16.17 -38.42
CA ILE A 106 7.86 15.58 -37.18
C ILE A 106 6.36 15.77 -37.14
N LEU A 107 5.88 16.97 -37.48
CA LEU A 107 4.46 17.27 -37.57
C LEU A 107 3.73 16.29 -38.51
N GLU A 108 4.32 15.97 -39.66
CA GLU A 108 3.77 15.01 -40.62
C GLU A 108 3.97 13.53 -40.25
N GLY A 109 4.79 13.24 -39.22
CA GLY A 109 4.98 11.88 -38.71
C GLY A 109 6.03 11.06 -39.48
N ASP A 110 7.03 11.75 -40.06
CA ASP A 110 8.10 11.16 -40.86
C ASP A 110 9.43 11.04 -40.10
N TYR A 111 9.42 11.15 -38.77
CA TYR A 111 10.65 11.16 -37.96
C TYR A 111 11.55 9.94 -38.25
N PHE A 112 11.02 8.73 -38.19
CA PHE A 112 11.81 7.51 -38.43
C PHE A 112 12.18 7.29 -39.91
N ARG A 113 11.51 7.97 -40.84
CA ARG A 113 11.94 8.00 -42.25
C ARG A 113 13.17 8.88 -42.43
N GLN A 114 13.23 10.01 -41.71
CA GLN A 114 14.39 10.92 -41.75
C GLN A 114 15.56 10.41 -40.90
N PHE A 115 15.28 9.67 -39.82
CA PHE A 115 16.28 9.09 -38.92
C PHE A 115 16.16 7.56 -38.88
N PRO A 116 16.50 6.84 -39.96
CA PRO A 116 16.34 5.38 -40.02
C PRO A 116 17.19 4.65 -38.97
N ASN A 117 18.36 5.19 -38.60
CA ASN A 117 19.21 4.64 -37.55
C ASN A 117 18.61 4.72 -36.15
N HIS A 118 17.51 5.45 -35.98
CA HIS A 118 16.77 5.53 -34.72
C HIS A 118 15.62 4.52 -34.64
N ASP A 119 15.34 3.79 -35.73
CA ASP A 119 14.44 2.65 -35.72
C ASP A 119 15.21 1.36 -35.42
N LEU A 120 15.19 0.94 -34.15
CA LEU A 120 15.92 -0.24 -33.67
C LEU A 120 15.04 -1.50 -33.70
N SER A 121 13.85 -1.44 -34.31
CA SER A 121 12.86 -2.53 -34.29
C SER A 121 13.36 -3.84 -34.92
N THR A 122 14.35 -3.77 -35.81
CA THR A 122 14.92 -4.91 -36.54
C THR A 122 16.16 -5.51 -35.88
N GLN A 123 16.64 -4.95 -34.77
CA GLN A 123 17.84 -5.45 -34.09
C GLN A 123 17.54 -6.73 -33.31
N THR A 124 18.32 -7.79 -33.56
CA THR A 124 18.19 -9.10 -32.89
C THR A 124 18.83 -9.14 -31.50
N ALA A 125 19.77 -8.24 -31.21
CA ALA A 125 20.41 -8.10 -29.90
C ALA A 125 20.54 -6.60 -29.56
N PHE A 126 19.83 -6.15 -28.52
CA PHE A 126 19.85 -4.77 -28.05
C PHE A 126 20.70 -4.67 -26.77
N THR A 127 21.81 -3.93 -26.84
CA THR A 127 22.74 -3.73 -25.72
C THR A 127 22.67 -2.32 -25.12
N GLY A 128 22.02 -1.38 -25.80
CA GLY A 128 21.85 0.00 -25.36
C GLY A 128 21.38 0.93 -26.47
N LEU A 129 21.00 2.15 -26.11
CA LEU A 129 20.68 3.19 -27.09
C LEU A 129 21.97 3.70 -27.77
N PRO A 130 21.92 4.06 -29.07
CA PRO A 130 23.04 4.73 -29.70
C PRO A 130 23.31 6.08 -29.02
N PRO A 131 24.52 6.66 -29.20
CA PRO A 131 24.84 7.98 -28.67
C PRO A 131 23.77 9.01 -29.05
N LEU A 132 23.24 9.70 -28.05
CA LEU A 132 22.22 10.72 -28.24
C LEU A 132 22.83 11.96 -28.90
N VAL A 133 22.55 12.14 -30.19
CA VAL A 133 22.84 13.39 -30.90
C VAL A 133 21.56 14.22 -30.92
N GLU A 134 21.52 15.27 -30.09
CA GLU A 134 20.35 16.14 -30.02
C GLU A 134 20.18 16.93 -31.33
N ARG A 135 18.94 17.03 -31.81
CA ARG A 135 18.57 17.94 -32.90
C ARG A 135 18.80 19.40 -32.46
N PRO A 136 19.34 20.26 -33.34
CA PRO A 136 19.50 21.68 -33.02
C PRO A 136 18.14 22.32 -32.73
N THR A 137 18.08 23.14 -31.68
CA THR A 137 16.90 23.96 -31.37
C THR A 137 16.99 25.28 -32.12
N CYS A 138 15.87 25.77 -32.66
CA CYS A 138 15.82 27.08 -33.28
C CYS A 138 16.17 28.21 -32.28
N ALA A 139 17.33 28.83 -32.48
CA ALA A 139 17.82 29.92 -31.64
C ALA A 139 17.17 31.29 -31.95
N LEU A 140 16.53 31.42 -33.11
CA LEU A 140 15.88 32.66 -33.57
C LEU A 140 14.37 32.70 -33.29
N CYS A 141 13.80 31.60 -32.80
CA CYS A 141 12.36 31.47 -32.60
C CYS A 141 11.93 32.24 -31.35
N VAL A 142 10.97 33.15 -31.51
CA VAL A 142 10.41 33.94 -30.40
C VAL A 142 9.30 33.13 -29.71
N VAL A 143 9.55 32.74 -28.47
CA VAL A 143 8.56 32.07 -27.61
C VAL A 143 7.76 33.10 -26.81
N ARG A 144 6.44 32.95 -26.79
CA ARG A 144 5.57 33.75 -25.93
C ARG A 144 5.32 33.05 -24.60
N PRO A 145 5.19 33.76 -23.47
CA PRO A 145 4.81 33.14 -22.22
C PRO A 145 3.47 32.39 -22.37
N PHE A 146 3.49 31.08 -22.13
CA PHE A 146 2.27 30.27 -22.14
C PHE A 146 1.55 30.42 -20.79
N GLN A 147 0.29 30.84 -20.81
CA GLN A 147 -0.54 30.98 -19.62
C GLN A 147 -1.60 29.89 -19.59
N TRP A 148 -1.62 29.12 -18.50
CA TRP A 148 -2.63 28.12 -18.22
C TRP A 148 -4.01 28.76 -18.11
N LYS A 149 -4.99 28.23 -18.82
CA LYS A 149 -6.40 28.59 -18.61
C LYS A 149 -6.85 27.87 -17.34
N ARG A 150 -6.71 28.51 -16.17
CA ARG A 150 -7.30 27.96 -14.93
C ARG A 150 -8.81 27.79 -15.15
N GLY A 151 -9.27 26.56 -15.33
CA GLY A 151 -10.67 26.23 -15.09
C GLY A 151 -10.95 26.39 -13.60
N GLY A 152 -11.90 27.28 -13.29
CA GLY A 152 -12.27 27.66 -11.93
C GLY A 152 -11.62 28.97 -11.50
N ALA A 153 -12.46 29.99 -11.32
CA ALA A 153 -12.10 31.14 -10.49
C ALA A 153 -11.50 30.66 -9.16
N PRO A 154 -10.52 31.37 -8.57
CA PRO A 154 -10.11 31.09 -7.21
C PRO A 154 -11.37 31.13 -6.34
N ARG A 155 -11.61 30.07 -5.56
CA ARG A 155 -12.69 30.07 -4.57
C ARG A 155 -12.54 31.36 -3.73
N PRO A 156 -13.58 32.22 -3.64
CA PRO A 156 -13.56 33.32 -2.68
C PRO A 156 -13.44 32.67 -1.30
N GLY A 157 -12.30 32.86 -0.64
CA GLY A 157 -12.03 32.23 0.67
C GLY A 157 -10.73 31.42 0.75
N ALA A 158 -10.00 31.20 -0.35
CA ALA A 158 -8.59 30.86 -0.23
C ALA A 158 -7.82 32.11 0.21
N GLN A 159 -7.82 32.36 1.52
CA GLN A 159 -6.83 33.27 2.10
C GLN A 159 -5.45 32.74 1.68
N PRO A 160 -4.52 33.62 1.27
CA PRO A 160 -3.14 33.20 1.09
C PRO A 160 -2.72 32.48 2.37
N ILE A 161 -1.98 31.38 2.21
CA ILE A 161 -1.24 30.75 3.30
C ILE A 161 -0.70 31.91 4.13
N LEU A 162 -1.18 32.08 5.35
CA LEU A 162 -0.49 32.90 6.32
C LEU A 162 0.84 32.16 6.48
N ALA A 163 1.83 32.60 5.71
CA ALA A 163 3.21 32.36 6.02
C ALA A 163 3.29 32.58 7.53
N GLU A 164 3.74 31.56 8.27
CA GLU A 164 4.12 31.77 9.67
C GLU A 164 4.89 33.09 9.68
N ASP A 165 4.31 34.09 10.36
CA ASP A 165 4.89 35.43 10.41
C ASP A 165 6.36 35.21 10.80
N GLU A 166 7.32 35.75 10.03
CA GLU A 166 8.75 35.61 10.37
C GLU A 166 9.01 36.07 11.83
N ALA A 167 8.14 36.95 12.33
CA ALA A 167 8.03 37.35 13.73
C ALA A 167 7.64 36.19 14.69
N GLU A 168 6.69 35.33 14.34
CA GLU A 168 6.33 34.15 15.15
C GLU A 168 7.45 33.10 15.16
N LYS A 169 8.19 32.91 14.04
CA LYS A 169 9.32 31.96 13.99
C LYS A 169 10.47 32.36 14.92
N ALA A 170 10.65 33.66 15.16
CA ALA A 170 11.67 34.19 16.06
C ALA A 170 11.34 33.98 17.55
N LEU A 171 10.12 33.54 17.89
CA LEU A 171 9.69 33.33 19.27
C LEU A 171 10.28 32.04 19.88
N PRO A 172 10.43 31.98 21.22
CA PRO A 172 10.82 30.78 21.94
C PRO A 172 9.95 29.57 21.54
N PRO A 173 10.49 28.34 21.49
CA PRO A 173 9.75 27.14 21.09
C PRO A 173 8.46 26.92 21.87
N GLU A 174 8.48 27.17 23.18
CA GLU A 174 7.32 27.08 24.07
C GLU A 174 6.19 28.04 23.66
N LEU A 175 6.56 29.27 23.28
CA LEU A 175 5.60 30.27 22.84
C LEU A 175 5.01 29.93 21.47
N ARG A 176 5.83 29.42 20.54
CA ARG A 176 5.35 28.94 19.23
C ARG A 176 4.37 27.77 19.39
N ALA A 177 4.67 26.84 20.28
CA ALA A 177 3.77 25.75 20.63
C ALA A 177 2.45 26.29 21.20
N ALA A 178 2.50 27.24 22.12
CA ALA A 178 1.30 27.89 22.66
C ALA A 178 0.48 28.57 21.55
N LEU A 179 1.09 29.37 20.67
CA LEU A 179 0.38 30.04 19.56
C LEU A 179 -0.31 29.07 18.61
N SER A 180 0.22 27.86 18.44
CA SER A 180 -0.44 26.81 17.67
C SER A 180 -1.76 26.34 18.31
N ILE A 181 -1.83 26.28 19.65
CA ILE A 181 -3.07 26.05 20.40
C ILE A 181 -4.03 27.22 20.15
N GLY A 182 -3.53 28.47 20.16
CA GLY A 182 -4.32 29.66 19.84
C GLY A 182 -4.98 29.61 18.45
N ARG A 183 -4.27 29.13 17.43
CA ARG A 183 -4.86 28.88 16.10
C ARG A 183 -5.99 27.86 16.14
N ARG A 184 -5.84 26.78 16.90
CA ARG A 184 -6.88 25.75 17.08
C ARG A 184 -8.09 26.26 17.85
N VAL A 185 -7.88 27.10 18.87
CA VAL A 185 -8.96 27.80 19.58
C VAL A 185 -9.79 28.63 18.59
N ARG A 186 -9.15 29.39 17.70
CA ARG A 186 -9.88 30.18 16.68
C ARG A 186 -10.70 29.30 15.75
N ARG A 187 -10.13 28.18 15.27
CA ARG A 187 -10.84 27.21 14.43
C ARG A 187 -12.03 26.60 15.17
N TYR A 188 -11.85 26.25 16.44
CA TYR A 188 -12.94 25.76 17.29
C TYR A 188 -14.04 26.80 17.45
N HIS A 189 -13.71 28.06 17.78
CA HIS A 189 -14.73 29.11 17.91
C HIS A 189 -15.49 29.36 16.61
N ALA A 190 -14.83 29.34 15.46
CA ALA A 190 -15.49 29.46 14.16
C ALA A 190 -16.49 28.32 13.92
N ALA A 191 -16.06 27.07 14.12
CA ALA A 191 -16.90 25.89 14.00
C ALA A 191 -18.07 25.87 15.01
N PHE A 192 -17.79 26.23 16.26
CA PHE A 192 -18.77 26.28 17.34
C PHE A 192 -19.83 27.35 17.06
N ALA A 193 -19.43 28.55 16.61
CA ALA A 193 -20.35 29.62 16.25
C ALA A 193 -21.22 29.27 15.03
N ALA A 194 -20.66 28.52 14.07
CA ALA A 194 -21.39 28.03 12.90
C ALA A 194 -22.30 26.82 13.21
N GLY A 195 -22.24 26.25 14.42
CA GLY A 195 -22.99 25.04 14.78
C GLY A 195 -22.54 23.79 14.01
N GLU A 196 -21.29 23.77 13.54
CA GLU A 196 -20.74 22.67 12.76
C GLU A 196 -20.42 21.45 13.66
N PRO A 197 -20.73 20.21 13.22
CA PRO A 197 -20.41 18.99 13.98
C PRO A 197 -18.91 18.86 14.30
N VAL A 198 -18.07 19.42 13.44
CA VAL A 198 -16.61 19.44 13.56
C VAL A 198 -16.13 20.03 14.90
N ALA A 199 -16.89 20.94 15.53
CA ALA A 199 -16.53 21.52 16.82
C ALA A 199 -16.45 20.45 17.92
N ALA A 200 -17.36 19.48 17.92
CA ALA A 200 -17.37 18.36 18.85
C ALA A 200 -16.18 17.42 18.63
N GLU A 201 -15.73 17.24 17.40
CA GLU A 201 -14.57 16.40 17.08
C GLU A 201 -13.24 17.05 17.50
N ILE A 202 -13.15 18.38 17.48
CA ILE A 202 -11.93 19.14 17.80
C ILE A 202 -11.76 19.33 19.33
N PHE A 203 -12.88 19.46 20.05
CA PHE A 203 -12.89 19.89 21.45
C PHE A 203 -12.06 19.02 22.41
N PRO A 204 -12.08 17.67 22.37
CA PRO A 204 -11.38 16.86 23.38
C PRO A 204 -9.86 17.07 23.38
N GLU A 205 -9.21 17.03 22.22
CA GLU A 205 -7.76 17.29 22.13
C GLU A 205 -7.42 18.74 22.48
N LEU A 206 -8.24 19.70 22.02
CA LEU A 206 -8.03 21.11 22.34
C LEU A 206 -8.13 21.36 23.85
N ARG A 207 -9.09 20.71 24.52
CA ARG A 207 -9.26 20.82 25.96
C ARG A 207 -8.07 20.26 26.71
N ALA A 208 -7.57 19.09 26.33
CA ALA A 208 -6.39 18.49 26.93
C ALA A 208 -5.14 19.38 26.82
N ASP A 209 -4.93 20.01 25.66
CA ASP A 209 -3.80 20.93 25.46
C ASP A 209 -3.95 22.23 26.28
N LEU A 210 -5.18 22.74 26.42
CA LEU A 210 -5.46 23.90 27.28
C LEU A 210 -5.25 23.56 28.77
N ASP A 211 -5.67 22.37 29.22
CA ASP A 211 -5.44 21.92 30.60
C ASP A 211 -3.94 21.74 30.87
N ALA A 212 -3.18 21.20 29.91
CA ALA A 212 -1.72 21.11 30.00
C ALA A 212 -1.04 22.49 30.04
N LEU A 213 -1.52 23.44 29.24
CA LEU A 213 -1.00 24.81 29.24
C LEU A 213 -1.37 25.57 30.52
N ALA A 214 -2.54 25.31 31.12
CA ALA A 214 -2.94 25.89 32.41
C ALA A 214 -1.95 25.55 33.53
N ALA A 215 -1.30 24.39 33.45
CA ALA A 215 -0.26 23.98 34.40
C ALA A 215 1.07 24.75 34.23
N SER A 216 1.27 25.46 33.10
CA SER A 216 2.49 26.23 32.82
C SER A 216 2.25 27.74 32.97
N THR A 217 2.31 28.23 34.20
CA THR A 217 2.03 29.64 34.55
C THR A 217 2.92 30.64 33.81
N ASP A 218 4.20 30.31 33.60
CA ASP A 218 5.15 31.19 32.91
C ASP A 218 4.82 31.36 31.43
N THR A 219 4.47 30.26 30.76
CA THR A 219 4.05 30.30 29.35
C THR A 219 2.76 31.09 29.20
N LEU A 220 1.79 30.89 30.09
CA LEU A 220 0.51 31.61 30.04
C LEU A 220 0.69 33.12 30.27
N ALA A 221 1.59 33.53 31.18
CA ALA A 221 1.94 34.93 31.38
C ALA A 221 2.58 35.55 30.12
N ALA A 222 3.47 34.81 29.45
CA ALA A 222 4.10 35.26 28.22
C ALA A 222 3.10 35.35 27.04
N VAL A 223 2.14 34.41 26.95
CA VAL A 223 1.02 34.48 25.99
C VAL A 223 0.16 35.72 26.23
N ARG A 224 -0.21 36.02 27.48
CA ARG A 224 -0.99 37.22 27.82
C ARG A 224 -0.26 38.51 27.44
N LYS A 225 1.06 38.56 27.65
CA LYS A 225 1.88 39.70 27.22
C LYS A 225 1.87 39.84 25.69
N LEU A 226 2.01 38.74 24.96
CA LEU A 226 1.99 38.77 23.50
C LEU A 226 0.60 39.12 22.94
N ALA A 227 -0.48 38.75 23.64
CA ALA A 227 -1.84 39.15 23.27
C ALA A 227 -2.00 40.68 23.26
N THR A 228 -1.32 41.41 24.17
CA THR A 228 -1.37 42.89 24.18
C THR A 228 -0.70 43.54 22.98
N THR A 229 0.11 42.79 22.22
CA THR A 229 0.79 43.31 21.02
C THR A 229 -0.01 43.11 19.73
N GLY A 230 -1.28 42.66 19.82
CA GLY A 230 -2.14 42.45 18.65
C GLY A 230 -1.96 41.09 17.96
N ASN A 231 -1.28 40.12 18.60
CA ASN A 231 -1.17 38.78 18.01
C ASN A 231 -2.51 38.04 18.21
N ILE A 232 -3.26 37.89 17.13
CA ILE A 232 -4.59 37.27 17.11
C ILE A 232 -4.63 35.83 17.66
N ASN A 233 -3.54 35.07 17.54
CA ASN A 233 -3.46 33.71 18.06
C ASN A 233 -3.23 33.72 19.58
N ALA A 234 -2.39 34.63 20.07
CA ALA A 234 -2.18 34.86 21.49
C ALA A 234 -3.46 35.40 22.17
N GLU A 235 -4.18 36.30 21.51
CA GLU A 235 -5.46 36.84 22.00
C GLU A 235 -6.51 35.75 22.18
N ALA A 236 -6.75 34.95 21.13
CA ALA A 236 -7.70 33.84 21.20
C ALA A 236 -7.32 32.83 22.29
N LEU A 237 -6.03 32.51 22.41
CA LEU A 237 -5.54 31.63 23.46
C LEU A 237 -5.75 32.22 24.84
N ALA A 238 -5.40 33.49 25.06
CA ALA A 238 -5.55 34.17 26.34
C ALA A 238 -7.03 34.25 26.78
N GLN A 239 -7.95 34.45 25.85
CA GLN A 239 -9.40 34.45 26.09
C GLN A 239 -9.95 33.07 26.50
N SER A 240 -9.22 31.99 26.24
CA SER A 240 -9.60 30.64 26.66
C SER A 240 -9.35 30.37 28.14
N PHE A 241 -8.77 31.32 28.89
CA PHE A 241 -8.49 31.20 30.32
C PHE A 241 -9.16 32.32 31.12
N ASP A 242 -9.65 32.00 32.32
CA ASP A 242 -10.14 33.00 33.26
C ASP A 242 -8.99 33.81 33.90
N ARG A 243 -9.32 34.78 34.77
CA ARG A 243 -8.31 35.60 35.48
C ARG A 243 -7.39 34.77 36.38
N LEU A 244 -7.87 33.63 36.88
CA LEU A 244 -7.13 32.71 37.75
C LEU A 244 -6.24 31.73 36.97
N GLY A 245 -6.39 31.67 35.65
CA GLY A 245 -5.65 30.75 34.77
C GLY A 245 -6.34 29.41 34.52
N ASN A 246 -7.61 29.25 34.95
CA ASN A 246 -8.38 28.05 34.65
C ASN A 246 -8.93 28.11 33.22
N VAL A 247 -9.05 26.95 32.57
CA VAL A 247 -9.64 26.85 31.22
C VAL A 247 -11.12 27.25 31.25
N ALA A 248 -11.46 28.27 30.47
CA ALA A 248 -12.80 28.85 30.33
C ALA A 248 -13.46 28.52 28.97
N LEU A 249 -12.85 27.65 28.16
CA LEU A 249 -13.41 27.23 26.88
C LEU A 249 -14.63 26.33 27.07
N ALA A 250 -15.80 26.78 26.61
CA ALA A 250 -17.06 26.04 26.73
C ALA A 250 -17.08 24.80 25.81
N PRO A 251 -17.56 23.64 26.30
CA PRO A 251 -17.75 22.46 25.46
C PRO A 251 -18.89 22.66 24.44
N PRO A 252 -18.83 22.00 23.28
CA PRO A 252 -20.01 21.83 22.42
C PRO A 252 -21.07 21.08 23.21
N GLY A 253 -22.34 21.48 23.07
CA GLY A 253 -23.46 20.72 23.61
C GLY A 253 -23.43 19.27 23.09
N PRO A 254 -24.00 18.30 23.82
CA PRO A 254 -24.02 16.91 23.37
C PRO A 254 -24.59 16.85 21.96
N SER A 255 -23.81 16.30 21.02
CA SER A 255 -24.28 15.98 19.68
C SER A 255 -25.24 14.81 19.77
N ALA A 256 -26.45 15.05 20.27
CA ALA A 256 -27.56 14.16 19.99
C ALA A 256 -27.69 14.14 18.47
N THR A 257 -27.61 12.96 17.85
CA THR A 257 -27.83 12.76 16.42
C THR A 257 -29.08 13.57 16.04
N ARG A 258 -28.90 14.75 15.42
CA ARG A 258 -30.01 15.65 15.12
C ARG A 258 -30.69 15.08 13.88
N TYR A 259 -31.50 14.05 14.09
CA TYR A 259 -32.47 13.64 13.08
C TYR A 259 -33.53 14.75 13.00
N SER A 260 -33.52 15.50 11.90
CA SER A 260 -34.47 16.56 11.59
C SER A 260 -35.56 16.12 10.60
N GLY A 261 -35.63 14.82 10.28
CA GLY A 261 -36.64 14.27 9.39
C GLY A 261 -37.99 14.05 10.08
N LEU A 262 -38.96 13.51 9.34
CA LEU A 262 -40.31 13.27 9.84
C LEU A 262 -40.31 12.11 10.88
N PRO A 263 -41.06 12.22 11.99
CA PRO A 263 -41.18 11.15 12.98
C PRO A 263 -41.60 9.77 12.44
N GLN A 264 -42.31 9.75 11.31
CA GLN A 264 -42.84 8.52 10.71
C GLN A 264 -41.88 7.88 9.68
N ASP A 265 -40.82 8.58 9.27
CA ASP A 265 -39.89 8.08 8.26
C ASP A 265 -38.81 7.20 8.92
N VAL A 266 -39.18 5.93 9.15
CA VAL A 266 -38.33 4.93 9.81
C VAL A 266 -37.07 4.59 9.01
N VAL A 267 -37.09 4.74 7.68
CA VAL A 267 -35.93 4.47 6.83
C VAL A 267 -34.89 5.57 7.01
N ALA A 268 -35.29 6.85 6.95
CA ALA A 268 -34.38 7.96 7.20
C ALA A 268 -33.84 7.97 8.64
N GLN A 269 -34.62 7.49 9.61
CA GLN A 269 -34.14 7.29 10.99
C GLN A 269 -33.07 6.20 11.05
N ALA A 270 -33.28 5.07 10.36
CA ALA A 270 -32.30 3.99 10.28
C ALA A 270 -31.00 4.46 9.62
N GLU A 271 -31.07 5.22 8.52
CA GLU A 271 -29.91 5.80 7.86
C GLU A 271 -29.12 6.73 8.78
N ALA A 272 -29.82 7.62 9.51
CA ALA A 272 -29.19 8.56 10.43
C ALA A 272 -28.49 7.84 11.60
N LEU A 273 -29.17 6.87 12.22
CA LEU A 273 -28.62 6.07 13.32
C LEU A 273 -27.44 5.20 12.87
N TYR A 274 -27.56 4.57 11.70
CA TYR A 274 -26.50 3.71 11.16
C TYR A 274 -25.29 4.53 10.73
N LYS A 275 -25.47 5.72 10.16
CA LYS A 275 -24.36 6.63 9.79
C LYS A 275 -23.54 7.05 11.02
N ASP A 276 -24.21 7.29 12.15
CA ASP A 276 -23.60 7.73 13.40
C ASP A 276 -22.94 6.56 14.16
N ARG A 277 -23.64 5.44 14.32
CA ARG A 277 -23.22 4.33 15.19
C ARG A 277 -22.48 3.20 14.45
N ARG A 278 -22.63 3.11 13.13
CA ARG A 278 -22.17 2.00 12.26
C ARG A 278 -22.65 0.60 12.65
N ARG A 279 -23.55 0.52 13.63
CA ARG A 279 -24.23 -0.68 14.09
C ARG A 279 -25.63 -0.27 14.52
N LEU A 280 -26.64 -0.92 13.97
CA LEU A 280 -28.03 -0.66 14.28
C LEU A 280 -28.73 -1.99 14.51
N THR A 281 -29.40 -2.14 15.65
CA THR A 281 -30.31 -3.26 15.90
C THR A 281 -31.74 -2.84 15.63
N ILE A 282 -32.61 -3.82 15.34
CA ILE A 282 -34.05 -3.58 15.17
C ILE A 282 -34.61 -2.87 16.39
N ASP A 283 -34.28 -3.34 17.60
CA ASP A 283 -34.81 -2.77 18.83
C ASP A 283 -34.34 -1.32 19.04
N ALA A 284 -33.06 -1.02 18.76
CA ALA A 284 -32.52 0.34 18.88
C ALA A 284 -33.18 1.33 17.90
N LEU A 285 -33.56 0.86 16.70
CA LEU A 285 -34.32 1.67 15.76
C LEU A 285 -35.74 1.93 16.27
N LEU A 286 -36.43 0.90 16.75
CA LEU A 286 -37.81 1.03 17.25
C LEU A 286 -37.90 1.88 18.52
N ASP A 287 -36.91 1.79 19.41
CA ASP A 287 -36.79 2.66 20.57
C ASP A 287 -36.66 4.12 20.14
N PHE A 288 -35.74 4.41 19.22
CA PHE A 288 -35.56 5.76 18.67
C PHE A 288 -36.81 6.27 17.94
N HIS A 289 -37.49 5.39 17.20
CA HIS A 289 -38.72 5.73 16.50
C HIS A 289 -39.82 6.18 17.48
N ARG A 290 -40.02 5.43 18.57
CA ARG A 290 -40.96 5.78 19.65
C ARG A 290 -40.58 7.08 20.35
N GLU A 291 -39.30 7.28 20.65
CA GLU A 291 -38.79 8.52 21.27
C GLU A 291 -39.08 9.76 20.41
N ARG A 292 -39.14 9.61 19.08
CA ARG A 292 -39.44 10.70 18.14
C ARG A 292 -40.94 10.87 17.87
N GLY A 293 -41.80 10.08 18.51
CA GLY A 293 -43.26 10.13 18.34
C GLY A 293 -43.76 9.37 17.10
N GLY A 294 -42.95 8.47 16.57
CA GLY A 294 -43.35 7.56 15.50
C GLY A 294 -44.32 6.47 15.99
N THR A 295 -45.20 6.00 15.10
CA THR A 295 -46.27 5.04 15.41
C THR A 295 -46.21 3.77 14.56
N VAL A 296 -45.15 3.58 13.78
CA VAL A 296 -44.99 2.42 12.90
C VAL A 296 -44.63 1.19 13.73
N GLU A 297 -45.40 0.11 13.55
CA GLU A 297 -45.18 -1.17 14.23
C GLU A 297 -44.00 -1.95 13.62
N ARG A 298 -43.42 -2.87 14.40
CA ARG A 298 -42.18 -3.61 14.03
C ARG A 298 -42.21 -4.20 12.62
N ASP A 299 -43.27 -4.93 12.27
CA ASP A 299 -43.35 -5.64 11.00
C ASP A 299 -43.49 -4.69 9.80
N GLU A 300 -44.15 -3.54 9.99
CA GLU A 300 -44.27 -2.51 8.98
C GLU A 300 -42.95 -1.75 8.79
N ALA A 301 -42.26 -1.44 9.89
CA ALA A 301 -40.93 -0.84 9.85
C ALA A 301 -39.92 -1.74 9.11
N LEU A 302 -39.91 -3.05 9.41
CA LEU A 302 -39.04 -4.00 8.74
C LEU A 302 -39.39 -4.15 7.25
N ARG A 303 -40.67 -4.18 6.89
CA ARG A 303 -41.10 -4.18 5.48
C ARG A 303 -40.57 -2.95 4.73
N ALA A 304 -40.76 -1.75 5.28
CA ALA A 304 -40.26 -0.51 4.68
C ALA A 304 -38.74 -0.52 4.50
N LEU A 305 -37.99 -1.04 5.48
CA LEU A 305 -36.53 -1.18 5.40
C LEU A 305 -36.11 -2.19 4.32
N PHE A 306 -36.75 -3.35 4.23
CA PHE A 306 -36.43 -4.35 3.22
C PHE A 306 -36.76 -3.87 1.80
N ASP A 307 -37.82 -3.09 1.64
CA ASP A 307 -38.15 -2.41 0.38
C ASP A 307 -37.08 -1.36 0.02
N ALA A 308 -36.52 -0.69 1.02
CA ALA A 308 -35.35 0.20 0.90
C ALA A 308 -33.99 -0.52 0.89
N ASP A 309 -33.98 -1.81 0.52
CA ASP A 309 -32.78 -2.65 0.39
C ASP A 309 -31.93 -2.87 1.66
N TRP A 310 -32.48 -2.67 2.85
CA TRP A 310 -31.83 -3.08 4.10
C TRP A 310 -31.84 -4.60 4.28
N ASN A 311 -30.89 -5.09 5.08
CA ASN A 311 -30.60 -6.51 5.27
C ASN A 311 -30.45 -6.84 6.75
N LEU A 312 -30.80 -8.06 7.11
CA LEU A 312 -30.57 -8.63 8.44
C LEU A 312 -29.15 -9.21 8.53
N ASP A 313 -28.45 -8.90 9.61
CA ASP A 313 -27.15 -9.49 9.96
C ASP A 313 -27.07 -9.81 11.47
N GLY A 314 -25.91 -10.24 11.92
CA GLY A 314 -25.68 -10.73 13.28
C GLY A 314 -26.06 -12.20 13.43
N ALA A 315 -25.64 -12.80 14.55
CA ALA A 315 -25.94 -14.21 14.85
C ALA A 315 -27.43 -14.44 15.12
N ARG A 316 -28.15 -13.41 15.58
CA ARG A 316 -29.59 -13.47 15.88
C ARG A 316 -30.47 -12.85 14.79
N LEU A 317 -29.89 -12.40 13.67
CA LEU A 317 -30.59 -11.69 12.59
C LEU A 317 -31.37 -10.46 13.08
N ASP A 318 -30.80 -9.74 14.05
CA ASP A 318 -31.39 -8.57 14.68
C ASP A 318 -30.64 -7.27 14.36
N GLU A 319 -29.56 -7.35 13.58
CA GLU A 319 -28.82 -6.19 13.10
C GLU A 319 -29.32 -5.77 11.71
N LEU A 320 -29.45 -4.46 11.51
CA LEU A 320 -29.91 -3.84 10.28
C LEU A 320 -28.71 -3.21 9.56
N VAL A 321 -28.47 -3.65 8.32
CA VAL A 321 -27.34 -3.21 7.50
C VAL A 321 -27.83 -2.81 6.10
N PRO A 322 -27.51 -1.59 5.62
CA PRO A 322 -27.88 -1.17 4.27
C PRO A 322 -27.13 -2.00 3.22
N LEU A 323 -27.72 -2.17 2.03
CA LEU A 323 -27.16 -3.02 0.97
C LEU A 323 -25.68 -2.73 0.68
N ALA A 324 -25.33 -1.45 0.57
CA ALA A 324 -23.99 -0.99 0.23
C ALA A 324 -22.91 -1.50 1.19
N ASP A 325 -23.24 -1.71 2.47
CA ASP A 325 -22.31 -2.28 3.45
C ASP A 325 -22.51 -3.80 3.60
N TYR A 326 -23.74 -4.30 3.41
CA TYR A 326 -24.08 -5.71 3.57
C TYR A 326 -23.34 -6.62 2.58
N THR A 327 -23.20 -6.18 1.31
CA THR A 327 -22.52 -6.91 0.23
C THR A 327 -21.02 -6.61 0.15
N THR A 328 -20.41 -6.11 1.24
CA THR A 328 -18.96 -5.86 1.33
C THR A 328 -18.32 -6.68 2.45
N GLY A 329 -16.99 -6.78 2.40
CA GLY A 329 -16.19 -7.63 3.28
C GLY A 329 -16.14 -9.09 2.81
N ASP A 330 -15.88 -10.00 3.74
CA ASP A 330 -15.96 -11.44 3.51
C ASP A 330 -17.43 -11.90 3.59
N LEU A 331 -17.93 -12.38 2.46
CA LEU A 331 -19.34 -12.69 2.24
C LEU A 331 -19.67 -14.16 2.53
N TRP A 332 -18.67 -15.06 2.48
CA TRP A 332 -18.90 -16.49 2.71
C TRP A 332 -19.44 -16.79 4.11
N PRO A 333 -18.91 -16.22 5.21
CA PRO A 333 -19.46 -16.43 6.55
C PRO A 333 -20.92 -15.97 6.69
N LYS A 334 -21.31 -14.89 5.99
CA LYS A 334 -22.71 -14.42 5.95
C LYS A 334 -23.58 -15.38 5.17
N HIS A 335 -23.12 -15.79 3.98
CA HIS A 335 -23.82 -16.73 3.12
C HIS A 335 -24.08 -18.06 3.83
N ASP A 336 -23.06 -18.67 4.41
CA ASP A 336 -23.16 -20.00 5.03
C ASP A 336 -24.09 -19.97 6.26
N ARG A 337 -24.02 -18.90 7.07
CA ARG A 337 -24.92 -18.71 8.21
C ARG A 337 -26.38 -18.68 7.76
N LEU A 338 -26.68 -17.97 6.68
CA LEU A 338 -28.04 -17.88 6.15
C LEU A 338 -28.49 -19.18 5.48
N ALA A 339 -27.60 -19.83 4.72
CA ALA A 339 -27.88 -21.08 4.03
C ALA A 339 -28.16 -22.25 4.99
N ALA A 340 -27.62 -22.21 6.22
CA ALA A 340 -27.84 -23.22 7.24
C ALA A 340 -29.21 -23.12 7.96
N LEU A 341 -30.02 -22.07 7.70
CA LEU A 341 -31.29 -21.85 8.38
C LEU A 341 -32.40 -22.74 7.80
N GLN A 342 -32.98 -23.61 8.64
CA GLN A 342 -34.05 -24.53 8.21
C GLN A 342 -35.43 -23.85 8.03
N ASN A 343 -35.68 -22.72 8.70
CA ASN A 343 -36.95 -21.96 8.65
C ASN A 343 -36.71 -20.46 8.43
N ALA A 344 -36.05 -20.14 7.32
CA ALA A 344 -35.63 -18.79 7.02
C ALA A 344 -36.80 -17.89 6.56
N PRO A 345 -36.91 -16.64 7.07
CA PRO A 345 -37.86 -15.66 6.55
C PRO A 345 -37.66 -15.37 5.04
N PRO A 346 -38.69 -14.91 4.30
CA PRO A 346 -38.56 -14.61 2.86
C PRO A 346 -37.39 -13.67 2.51
N GLN A 347 -37.08 -12.73 3.40
CA GLN A 347 -35.96 -11.79 3.27
C GLN A 347 -34.60 -12.51 3.16
N VAL A 348 -34.43 -13.67 3.82
CA VAL A 348 -33.18 -14.44 3.77
C VAL A 348 -32.91 -14.99 2.36
N ALA A 349 -33.95 -15.42 1.64
CA ALA A 349 -33.79 -15.87 0.26
C ALA A 349 -33.30 -14.73 -0.65
N ARG A 350 -33.85 -13.52 -0.48
CA ARG A 350 -33.40 -12.31 -1.18
C ARG A 350 -31.95 -11.97 -0.83
N GLN A 351 -31.57 -12.06 0.45
CA GLN A 351 -30.20 -11.84 0.91
C GLN A 351 -29.21 -12.88 0.36
N LEU A 352 -29.58 -14.15 0.33
CA LEU A 352 -28.75 -15.20 -0.28
C LEU A 352 -28.51 -14.94 -1.76
N SER A 353 -29.54 -14.53 -2.50
CA SER A 353 -29.40 -14.13 -3.91
C SER A 353 -28.43 -12.96 -4.07
N ARG A 354 -28.59 -11.89 -3.27
CA ARG A 354 -27.70 -10.72 -3.28
C ARG A 354 -26.25 -11.08 -2.95
N LEU A 355 -26.03 -11.94 -1.95
CA LEU A 355 -24.70 -12.39 -1.58
C LEU A 355 -24.09 -13.22 -2.72
N ARG A 356 -24.84 -14.15 -3.32
CA ARG A 356 -24.32 -14.94 -4.45
C ARG A 356 -24.00 -14.07 -5.67
N GLU A 357 -24.84 -13.09 -5.98
CA GLU A 357 -24.58 -12.13 -7.05
C GLU A 357 -23.31 -11.31 -6.77
N ALA A 358 -23.16 -10.79 -5.54
CA ALA A 358 -21.98 -10.02 -5.14
C ALA A 358 -20.70 -10.88 -5.10
N ILE A 359 -20.79 -12.15 -4.71
CA ILE A 359 -19.67 -13.11 -4.71
C ILE A 359 -19.21 -13.39 -6.16
N GLY A 360 -20.17 -13.55 -7.10
CA GLY A 360 -19.93 -13.97 -8.47
C GLY A 360 -19.10 -15.27 -8.56
N PRO A 361 -19.62 -16.43 -8.09
CA PRO A 361 -18.87 -17.69 -8.12
C PRO A 361 -18.45 -18.06 -9.53
N ALA A 362 -17.17 -18.42 -9.68
CA ALA A 362 -16.61 -18.97 -10.91
C ALA A 362 -17.04 -20.42 -11.08
N GLU A 363 -17.30 -20.83 -12.32
CA GLU A 363 -17.47 -22.23 -12.68
C GLU A 363 -16.11 -22.87 -13.00
N PHE A 364 -16.07 -24.21 -13.06
CA PHE A 364 -14.85 -24.94 -13.42
C PHE A 364 -14.19 -24.43 -14.72
N VAL A 365 -15.01 -24.06 -15.70
CA VAL A 365 -14.54 -23.58 -17.01
C VAL A 365 -13.87 -22.20 -16.97
N ASP A 366 -14.16 -21.41 -15.94
CA ASP A 366 -13.57 -20.07 -15.75
C ASP A 366 -12.18 -20.14 -15.09
N ILE A 367 -11.83 -21.29 -14.50
CA ILE A 367 -10.61 -21.47 -13.71
C ILE A 367 -9.48 -21.97 -14.61
N GLN A 368 -8.46 -21.15 -14.77
CA GLN A 368 -7.29 -21.44 -15.60
C GLN A 368 -6.08 -21.88 -14.74
N ALA A 369 -5.18 -22.64 -15.38
CA ALA A 369 -3.88 -23.04 -14.81
C ALA A 369 -3.97 -23.75 -13.44
N ILE A 370 -4.93 -24.68 -13.30
CA ILE A 370 -5.05 -25.52 -12.10
C ILE A 370 -3.83 -26.45 -12.01
N SER A 371 -3.09 -26.35 -10.91
CA SER A 371 -1.91 -27.18 -10.64
C SER A 371 -2.04 -27.84 -9.28
N PRO A 372 -1.67 -29.14 -9.13
CA PRO A 372 -1.77 -29.84 -7.84
C PRO A 372 -0.83 -29.26 -6.76
N ARG A 373 0.10 -28.37 -7.14
CA ARG A 373 1.00 -27.65 -6.21
C ARG A 373 0.34 -26.47 -5.52
N GLN A 374 -0.74 -25.93 -6.07
CA GLN A 374 -1.32 -24.69 -5.59
C GLN A 374 -1.97 -24.89 -4.21
N GLY A 375 -1.78 -23.91 -3.32
CA GLY A 375 -2.21 -23.98 -1.92
C GLY A 375 -3.70 -24.21 -1.69
N TRP A 376 -4.53 -23.73 -2.61
CA TRP A 376 -5.98 -23.74 -2.54
C TRP A 376 -6.60 -25.04 -3.08
N VAL A 377 -5.83 -25.87 -3.78
CA VAL A 377 -6.32 -27.14 -4.32
C VAL A 377 -6.49 -28.11 -3.15
N PRO A 378 -7.69 -28.72 -2.98
CA PRO A 378 -7.94 -29.68 -1.90
C PRO A 378 -6.92 -30.81 -1.90
N ILE A 379 -6.30 -31.06 -0.75
CA ILE A 379 -5.20 -32.02 -0.63
C ILE A 379 -5.71 -33.46 -0.83
N GLU A 380 -6.99 -33.68 -0.52
CA GLU A 380 -7.74 -34.92 -0.71
C GLU A 380 -7.87 -35.25 -2.19
N LEU A 381 -8.09 -34.25 -3.06
CA LEU A 381 -8.11 -34.43 -4.52
C LEU A 381 -6.72 -34.79 -5.05
N VAL A 382 -5.66 -34.16 -4.51
CA VAL A 382 -4.28 -34.48 -4.89
C VAL A 382 -3.92 -35.90 -4.46
N GLY A 383 -4.31 -36.31 -3.24
CA GLY A 383 -4.10 -37.65 -2.71
C GLY A 383 -4.85 -38.73 -3.50
N ALA A 384 -6.12 -38.48 -3.82
CA ALA A 384 -6.93 -39.36 -4.66
C ALA A 384 -6.35 -39.50 -6.09
N TRP A 385 -5.88 -38.40 -6.69
CA TRP A 385 -5.24 -38.42 -7.99
C TRP A 385 -3.94 -39.23 -7.98
N LEU A 386 -3.03 -38.99 -7.02
CA LEU A 386 -1.78 -39.74 -6.92
C LEU A 386 -2.02 -41.22 -6.63
N GLY A 387 -3.01 -41.53 -5.77
CA GLY A 387 -3.43 -42.90 -5.48
C GLY A 387 -3.88 -43.66 -6.74
N GLN A 388 -4.66 -43.01 -7.60
CA GLN A 388 -5.11 -43.59 -8.87
C GLN A 388 -3.99 -43.67 -9.91
N LEU A 389 -3.19 -42.61 -10.07
CA LEU A 389 -2.11 -42.54 -11.05
C LEU A 389 -1.07 -43.66 -10.85
N TYR A 390 -0.75 -43.99 -9.60
CA TYR A 390 0.26 -44.99 -9.27
C TYR A 390 -0.33 -46.33 -8.79
N ALA A 391 -1.65 -46.52 -8.91
CA ALA A 391 -2.39 -47.75 -8.58
C ALA A 391 -2.15 -48.23 -7.14
N TRP A 392 -2.29 -47.34 -6.17
CA TRP A 392 -1.88 -47.54 -4.78
C TRP A 392 -2.85 -48.35 -3.89
N GLY A 393 -3.91 -48.94 -4.46
CA GLY A 393 -4.91 -49.73 -3.74
C GLY A 393 -5.93 -48.89 -2.95
N GLU A 394 -5.48 -47.82 -2.28
CA GLU A 394 -6.32 -46.83 -1.59
C GLU A 394 -5.89 -45.39 -1.92
N PRO A 395 -6.77 -44.38 -1.76
CA PRO A 395 -6.38 -42.98 -1.86
C PRO A 395 -5.25 -42.66 -0.87
N LEU A 396 -4.20 -41.99 -1.36
CA LEU A 396 -3.09 -41.61 -0.49
C LEU A 396 -3.56 -40.52 0.49
N ALA A 397 -3.63 -40.84 1.78
CA ALA A 397 -3.93 -39.86 2.82
C ALA A 397 -2.79 -38.85 2.92
N LEU A 398 -3.01 -37.67 2.32
CA LEU A 398 -2.05 -36.57 2.31
C LEU A 398 -2.50 -35.47 3.26
N GLY A 399 -1.58 -34.99 4.08
CA GLY A 399 -1.80 -33.87 4.98
C GLY A 399 -0.73 -32.79 4.80
N ARG A 400 -1.06 -31.55 5.16
CA ARG A 400 -0.08 -30.46 5.27
C ARG A 400 0.38 -30.36 6.72
N ARG A 401 1.67 -30.63 6.97
CA ARG A 401 2.31 -30.47 8.28
C ARG A 401 3.56 -29.61 8.15
N LYS A 402 3.68 -28.58 9.01
CA LYS A 402 4.82 -27.64 9.00
C LYS A 402 5.10 -27.06 7.60
N GLY A 403 4.05 -26.69 6.87
CA GLY A 403 4.15 -26.13 5.51
C GLY A 403 4.57 -27.10 4.40
N LEU A 404 4.62 -28.42 4.68
CA LEU A 404 4.96 -29.48 3.72
C LEU A 404 3.80 -30.45 3.53
N VAL A 405 3.59 -30.89 2.28
CA VAL A 405 2.72 -32.02 1.94
C VAL A 405 3.43 -33.32 2.32
N GLN A 406 2.77 -34.15 3.11
CA GLN A 406 3.30 -35.40 3.64
C GLN A 406 2.23 -36.48 3.64
N ILE A 407 2.64 -37.74 3.65
CA ILE A 407 1.74 -38.86 3.92
C ILE A 407 1.37 -38.82 5.40
N GLU A 408 0.08 -38.94 5.71
CA GLU A 408 -0.37 -38.99 7.10
C GLU A 408 0.31 -40.15 7.85
N GLY A 409 0.66 -39.92 9.11
CA GLY A 409 1.44 -40.89 9.91
C GLY A 409 2.95 -40.98 9.62
N THR A 410 3.46 -40.44 8.51
CA THR A 410 4.90 -40.53 8.15
C THR A 410 5.66 -39.20 8.33
N SER A 411 6.91 -39.26 8.81
CA SER A 411 7.80 -38.09 8.82
C SER A 411 8.35 -37.79 7.43
N TYR A 412 8.46 -36.50 7.06
CA TYR A 412 8.99 -36.13 5.74
C TYR A 412 10.43 -36.62 5.51
N SER A 413 11.26 -36.68 6.55
CA SER A 413 12.64 -37.19 6.44
C SER A 413 12.73 -38.68 6.12
N GLU A 414 11.67 -39.45 6.41
CA GLU A 414 11.58 -40.92 6.27
C GLU A 414 10.70 -41.30 5.07
N LEU A 415 10.32 -40.32 4.25
CA LEU A 415 9.37 -40.51 3.15
C LEU A 415 9.84 -41.56 2.13
N GLU A 416 11.15 -41.65 1.88
CA GLU A 416 11.72 -42.61 0.92
C GLU A 416 11.48 -44.07 1.35
N ASP A 417 11.40 -44.33 2.66
CA ASP A 417 11.19 -45.67 3.21
C ASP A 417 9.72 -46.13 3.18
N HIS A 418 8.79 -45.18 3.00
CA HIS A 418 7.34 -45.40 3.10
C HIS A 418 6.61 -45.31 1.75
N VAL A 419 7.35 -45.04 0.67
CA VAL A 419 6.79 -44.88 -0.67
C VAL A 419 7.33 -46.00 -1.58
N PRO A 420 6.48 -46.91 -2.09
CA PRO A 420 6.93 -48.08 -2.83
C PRO A 420 7.43 -47.77 -4.25
N ARG A 421 7.21 -46.56 -4.76
CA ARG A 421 7.59 -46.13 -6.12
C ARG A 421 8.35 -44.80 -6.12
N ALA A 422 9.48 -44.75 -6.80
CA ALA A 422 10.34 -43.56 -6.86
C ALA A 422 9.61 -42.34 -7.43
N GLU A 423 8.70 -42.54 -8.38
CA GLU A 423 7.94 -41.49 -9.05
C GLU A 423 6.98 -40.78 -8.11
N ALA A 424 6.35 -41.53 -7.19
CA ALA A 424 5.44 -40.94 -6.22
C ALA A 424 6.20 -40.16 -5.14
N PHE A 425 7.40 -40.64 -4.77
CA PHE A 425 8.32 -39.89 -3.91
C PHE A 425 8.74 -38.57 -4.59
N TRP A 426 9.04 -38.60 -5.88
CA TRP A 426 9.35 -37.39 -6.66
C TRP A 426 8.15 -36.45 -6.77
N ALA A 427 6.93 -36.98 -6.92
CA ALA A 427 5.72 -36.17 -6.97
C ALA A 427 5.53 -35.38 -5.67
N ILE A 428 5.73 -36.01 -4.50
CA ILE A 428 5.68 -35.32 -3.20
C ILE A 428 6.81 -34.28 -3.08
N GLY A 429 8.02 -34.60 -3.57
CA GLY A 429 9.11 -33.61 -3.66
C GLY A 429 8.74 -32.40 -4.55
N TYR A 430 8.06 -32.65 -5.67
CA TYR A 430 7.56 -31.62 -6.59
C TYR A 430 6.49 -30.74 -5.94
N LEU A 431 5.53 -31.34 -5.20
CA LEU A 431 4.53 -30.61 -4.40
C LEU A 431 5.18 -29.68 -3.37
N ASN A 432 6.32 -30.11 -2.82
CA ASN A 432 7.06 -29.38 -1.79
C ASN A 432 8.17 -28.45 -2.31
N HIS A 433 8.29 -28.23 -3.63
CA HIS A 433 9.39 -27.46 -4.22
C HIS A 433 10.78 -27.90 -3.70
N ASP A 434 10.93 -29.19 -3.45
CA ASP A 434 12.10 -29.76 -2.82
C ASP A 434 13.00 -30.40 -3.90
N PRO A 435 14.07 -29.72 -4.36
CA PRO A 435 14.90 -30.24 -5.44
C PRO A 435 15.72 -31.48 -5.04
N VAL A 436 15.81 -31.80 -3.74
CA VAL A 436 16.53 -32.97 -3.25
C VAL A 436 15.67 -34.22 -3.34
N TYR A 437 14.37 -34.11 -3.06
CA TYR A 437 13.42 -35.22 -3.24
C TYR A 437 12.82 -35.25 -4.64
N PHE A 438 12.68 -34.10 -5.31
CA PHE A 438 12.33 -34.02 -6.72
C PHE A 438 13.58 -34.23 -7.60
N ARG A 439 14.00 -35.50 -7.67
CA ARG A 439 15.22 -35.95 -8.35
C ARG A 439 14.94 -37.06 -9.36
N PRO A 440 14.11 -36.82 -10.40
CA PRO A 440 13.93 -37.80 -11.46
C PRO A 440 15.29 -38.13 -12.10
N LYS A 441 15.58 -39.43 -12.23
CA LYS A 441 16.84 -39.96 -12.78
C LYS A 441 16.65 -40.39 -14.23
N SER A 442 17.75 -40.43 -14.99
CA SER A 442 17.78 -41.09 -16.30
C SER A 442 17.84 -42.62 -16.12
N ASP A 443 16.85 -43.29 -16.72
CA ASP A 443 16.73 -44.73 -17.02
C ASP A 443 16.31 -45.73 -15.92
N PRO A 444 15.08 -46.31 -16.03
CA PRO A 444 13.84 -45.61 -16.39
C PRO A 444 13.27 -45.02 -15.08
N PRO A 445 12.56 -43.88 -15.12
CA PRO A 445 11.17 -43.91 -15.56
C PRO A 445 10.77 -42.70 -16.42
N GLN A 446 10.17 -43.00 -17.58
CA GLN A 446 9.35 -42.05 -18.32
C GLN A 446 7.97 -41.91 -17.63
N PRO A 447 7.26 -40.79 -17.81
CA PRO A 447 5.87 -40.70 -17.34
C PRO A 447 5.03 -41.87 -17.87
N PRO A 448 4.13 -42.44 -17.04
CA PRO A 448 3.31 -43.58 -17.44
C PRO A 448 2.31 -43.17 -18.52
N GLY A 449 2.65 -43.45 -19.78
CA GLY A 449 1.77 -43.30 -20.93
C GLY A 449 1.76 -41.92 -21.59
N PRO A 450 1.10 -41.80 -22.76
CA PRO A 450 0.93 -40.53 -23.46
C PRO A 450 0.05 -39.58 -22.64
N LEU A 451 0.22 -38.28 -22.87
CA LEU A 451 -0.64 -37.28 -22.27
C LEU A 451 -2.13 -37.53 -22.66
N PRO A 452 -3.07 -37.31 -21.73
CA PRO A 452 -4.49 -37.49 -22.00
C PRO A 452 -4.95 -36.60 -23.18
N PRO A 453 -5.89 -37.07 -24.02
CA PRO A 453 -6.43 -36.28 -25.12
C PRO A 453 -6.99 -34.94 -24.64
N GLY A 454 -6.61 -33.84 -25.30
CA GLY A 454 -7.06 -32.49 -24.93
C GLY A 454 -6.23 -31.81 -23.83
N SER A 455 -5.04 -32.33 -23.49
CA SER A 455 -4.07 -31.60 -22.67
C SER A 455 -3.49 -30.39 -23.42
N ASN A 456 -3.45 -29.22 -22.80
CA ASN A 456 -2.79 -28.01 -23.36
C ASN A 456 -1.26 -28.02 -23.19
N ALA A 457 -0.65 -29.21 -23.06
CA ALA A 457 0.79 -29.33 -22.88
C ALA A 457 1.53 -28.98 -24.18
N PRO A 458 2.72 -28.35 -24.11
CA PRO A 458 3.54 -28.12 -25.29
C PRO A 458 3.85 -29.44 -26.00
N THR A 459 3.56 -29.53 -27.31
CA THR A 459 3.89 -30.68 -28.15
C THR A 459 5.32 -30.65 -28.67
N THR A 460 6.03 -29.54 -28.47
CA THR A 460 7.43 -29.36 -28.87
C THR A 460 8.34 -30.26 -28.02
N PRO A 461 9.35 -30.92 -28.62
CA PRO A 461 10.39 -31.60 -27.85
C PRO A 461 10.99 -30.60 -26.86
N LEU A 462 10.94 -30.94 -25.57
CA LEU A 462 11.40 -30.05 -24.49
C LEU A 462 12.94 -29.87 -24.52
N TRP A 463 13.64 -30.75 -25.26
CA TRP A 463 15.06 -30.66 -25.63
C TRP A 463 15.32 -31.39 -26.95
N GLU A 464 16.12 -30.79 -27.83
CA GLU A 464 16.64 -31.43 -29.06
C GLU A 464 18.18 -31.50 -28.97
N PRO A 465 18.80 -32.63 -29.36
CA PRO A 465 20.26 -32.71 -29.49
C PRO A 465 20.76 -31.65 -30.47
N ASP A 466 21.94 -31.10 -30.25
CA ASP A 466 22.53 -30.16 -31.21
C ASP A 466 22.79 -30.89 -32.53
N PRO A 467 22.07 -30.56 -33.62
CA PRO A 467 22.21 -31.28 -34.89
C PRO A 467 23.58 -31.06 -35.54
N THR A 468 24.36 -30.08 -35.05
CA THR A 468 25.71 -29.80 -35.54
C THR A 468 26.81 -30.63 -34.85
N ARG A 469 26.45 -31.43 -33.82
CA ARG A 469 27.39 -32.26 -33.03
C ARG A 469 26.81 -33.64 -32.68
N PRO A 470 26.56 -34.51 -33.68
CA PRO A 470 25.90 -35.81 -33.48
C PRO A 470 26.72 -36.84 -32.68
N ASP A 471 28.00 -36.59 -32.49
CA ASP A 471 29.00 -37.46 -31.85
C ASP A 471 29.25 -37.12 -30.36
N ARG A 472 28.53 -36.12 -29.82
CA ARG A 472 28.56 -35.83 -28.39
C ARG A 472 27.55 -36.71 -27.66
N ASP A 473 28.02 -37.39 -26.62
CA ASP A 473 27.18 -38.13 -25.67
C ASP A 473 26.38 -37.12 -24.82
N ASP A 474 25.42 -36.45 -25.47
CA ASP A 474 24.61 -35.37 -24.93
C ASP A 474 23.59 -35.97 -23.95
N LYS A 475 24.07 -36.27 -22.74
CA LYS A 475 23.19 -36.64 -21.63
C LYS A 475 22.19 -35.52 -21.41
N VAL A 476 20.92 -35.85 -21.55
CA VAL A 476 19.79 -34.96 -21.23
C VAL A 476 20.03 -34.35 -19.84
N PRO A 477 20.02 -33.02 -19.68
CA PRO A 477 20.24 -32.38 -18.39
C PRO A 477 19.23 -32.85 -17.34
N ALA A 478 19.63 -32.95 -16.07
CA ALA A 478 18.72 -33.34 -14.98
C ALA A 478 17.46 -32.45 -14.89
N ASP A 479 17.59 -31.16 -15.23
CA ASP A 479 16.48 -30.20 -15.24
C ASP A 479 15.44 -30.49 -16.33
N GLU A 480 15.87 -31.13 -17.42
CA GLU A 480 15.01 -31.47 -18.53
C GLU A 480 14.08 -32.64 -18.16
N TYR A 481 14.62 -33.64 -17.44
CA TYR A 481 13.79 -34.68 -16.83
C TYR A 481 12.78 -34.12 -15.84
N ARG A 482 13.17 -33.13 -15.03
CA ARG A 482 12.23 -32.45 -14.13
C ARG A 482 11.10 -31.78 -14.92
N ARG A 483 11.41 -31.02 -15.97
CA ARG A 483 10.41 -30.34 -16.81
C ARG A 483 9.41 -31.33 -17.42
N ARG A 484 9.88 -32.46 -17.95
CA ARG A 484 9.01 -33.52 -18.50
C ARG A 484 7.99 -34.03 -17.49
N TRP A 485 8.43 -34.33 -16.27
CA TRP A 485 7.54 -34.79 -15.18
C TRP A 485 6.57 -33.71 -14.72
N ILE A 486 7.01 -32.44 -14.65
CA ILE A 486 6.12 -31.31 -14.32
C ILE A 486 4.98 -31.20 -15.34
N VAL A 487 5.33 -31.17 -16.64
CA VAL A 487 4.34 -31.07 -17.72
C VAL A 487 3.35 -32.24 -17.68
N PHE A 488 3.86 -33.45 -17.46
CA PHE A 488 3.03 -34.65 -17.32
C PHE A 488 2.05 -34.53 -16.15
N TRP A 489 2.53 -34.22 -14.95
CA TRP A 489 1.69 -34.15 -13.76
C TRP A 489 0.63 -33.05 -13.85
N GLU A 490 0.97 -31.86 -14.36
CA GLU A 490 0.02 -30.77 -14.53
C GLU A 490 -1.09 -31.14 -15.53
N ALA A 491 -0.71 -31.69 -16.69
CA ALA A 491 -1.68 -32.11 -17.70
C ALA A 491 -2.55 -33.29 -17.24
N HIS A 492 -1.96 -34.30 -16.62
CA HIS A 492 -2.68 -35.47 -16.14
C HIS A 492 -3.64 -35.11 -15.00
N PHE A 493 -3.22 -34.27 -14.05
CA PHE A 493 -4.09 -33.81 -12.96
C PHE A 493 -5.29 -33.05 -13.51
N TYR A 494 -5.07 -32.12 -14.43
CA TYR A 494 -6.15 -31.34 -15.04
C TYR A 494 -7.16 -32.23 -15.81
N ALA A 495 -6.67 -33.19 -16.61
CA ALA A 495 -7.53 -34.13 -17.33
C ALA A 495 -8.33 -35.02 -16.35
N TRP A 496 -7.69 -35.46 -15.27
CA TRP A 496 -8.33 -36.27 -14.23
C TRP A 496 -9.44 -35.52 -13.48
N LEU A 497 -9.26 -34.21 -13.23
CA LEU A 497 -10.32 -33.35 -12.69
C LEU A 497 -11.49 -33.22 -13.68
N ARG A 498 -11.19 -32.94 -14.96
CA ARG A 498 -12.22 -32.71 -16.00
C ARG A 498 -13.11 -33.94 -16.24
N ALA A 499 -12.58 -35.14 -16.04
CA ALA A 499 -13.27 -36.39 -16.33
C ALA A 499 -14.46 -36.69 -15.38
N ASP A 500 -14.58 -36.01 -14.24
CA ASP A 500 -15.61 -36.29 -13.24
C ASP A 500 -16.34 -35.01 -12.81
N ALA A 501 -17.67 -35.07 -12.63
CA ALA A 501 -18.46 -33.91 -12.23
C ALA A 501 -18.19 -33.48 -10.78
N GLY A 502 -18.13 -34.44 -9.84
CA GLY A 502 -17.88 -34.15 -8.43
C GLY A 502 -16.51 -33.50 -8.19
N ARG A 503 -15.49 -33.93 -8.95
CA ARG A 503 -14.15 -33.29 -8.90
C ARG A 503 -14.17 -31.87 -9.45
N ARG A 504 -14.92 -31.60 -10.52
CA ARG A 504 -15.10 -30.25 -11.08
C ARG A 504 -15.82 -29.33 -10.10
N ASP A 505 -16.83 -29.84 -9.41
CA ASP A 505 -17.58 -29.06 -8.42
C ASP A 505 -16.72 -28.78 -7.19
N ALA A 506 -16.01 -29.79 -6.67
CA ALA A 506 -15.13 -29.63 -5.52
C ALA A 506 -13.98 -28.64 -5.77
N ILE A 507 -13.37 -28.66 -6.96
CA ILE A 507 -12.30 -27.72 -7.29
C ILE A 507 -12.83 -26.30 -7.53
N ALA A 508 -14.02 -26.16 -8.13
CA ALA A 508 -14.67 -24.86 -8.31
C ALA A 508 -15.08 -24.26 -6.96
N GLU A 509 -15.63 -25.07 -6.05
CA GLU A 509 -15.92 -24.65 -4.69
C GLU A 509 -14.65 -24.20 -3.97
N ALA A 510 -13.58 -25.01 -3.98
CA ALA A 510 -12.31 -24.64 -3.35
C ALA A 510 -11.73 -23.33 -3.89
N TYR A 511 -11.80 -23.12 -5.21
CA TYR A 511 -11.38 -21.88 -5.85
C TYR A 511 -12.22 -20.68 -5.39
N ASN A 512 -13.55 -20.85 -5.37
CA ASN A 512 -14.48 -19.80 -4.96
C ASN A 512 -14.30 -19.42 -3.48
N ARG A 513 -14.04 -20.40 -2.62
CA ARG A 513 -13.72 -20.17 -1.21
C ARG A 513 -12.38 -19.45 -1.02
N ALA A 514 -11.38 -19.75 -1.86
CA ALA A 514 -10.05 -19.17 -1.76
C ALA A 514 -9.92 -17.76 -2.36
N PHE A 515 -10.63 -17.48 -3.45
CA PHE A 515 -10.41 -16.26 -4.26
C PHE A 515 -11.64 -15.40 -4.51
N ARG A 516 -12.86 -15.92 -4.27
CA ARG A 516 -14.10 -15.16 -4.40
C ARG A 516 -14.68 -14.85 -3.03
N GLY A 517 -15.68 -13.99 -3.01
CA GLY A 517 -16.43 -13.65 -1.81
C GLY A 517 -15.84 -12.58 -0.92
N PHE A 518 -14.72 -11.96 -1.28
CA PHE A 518 -14.32 -10.69 -0.69
C PHE A 518 -14.67 -9.52 -1.62
N VAL A 519 -15.53 -8.62 -1.16
CA VAL A 519 -15.88 -7.39 -1.90
C VAL A 519 -15.39 -6.18 -1.12
N ALA A 520 -14.52 -5.37 -1.74
CA ALA A 520 -13.97 -4.20 -1.07
C ALA A 520 -15.05 -3.16 -0.79
N ARG A 521 -15.15 -2.73 0.48
CA ARG A 521 -16.03 -1.62 0.88
C ARG A 521 -15.63 -0.32 0.20
N GLN A 522 -16.61 0.44 -0.26
CA GLN A 522 -16.41 1.80 -0.76
C GLN A 522 -16.48 2.80 0.39
N TYR A 523 -15.56 3.76 0.42
CA TYR A 523 -15.51 4.79 1.45
C TYR A 523 -15.83 6.15 0.85
N SER A 524 -16.44 7.03 1.65
CA SER A 524 -16.77 8.39 1.22
C SER A 524 -15.51 9.20 0.90
N SER A 525 -15.57 10.00 -0.15
CA SER A 525 -14.54 10.99 -0.50
C SER A 525 -14.76 12.34 0.17
N GLU A 526 -15.79 12.49 1.00
CA GLU A 526 -16.02 13.73 1.77
C GLU A 526 -14.82 14.05 2.66
N PRO A 527 -14.40 15.33 2.76
CA PRO A 527 -13.23 15.75 3.53
C PRO A 527 -13.16 15.09 4.91
N LEU A 528 -11.99 14.54 5.23
CA LEU A 528 -11.73 13.94 6.55
C LEU A 528 -11.38 15.05 7.54
N THR A 529 -12.22 15.20 8.56
CA THR A 529 -11.94 16.12 9.67
C THR A 529 -10.78 15.62 10.51
N ILE A 530 -9.71 16.42 10.60
CA ILE A 530 -8.60 16.19 11.51
C ILE A 530 -8.32 17.49 12.26
N ALA A 531 -8.44 17.46 13.59
CA ALA A 531 -8.46 18.67 14.42
C ALA A 531 -7.18 19.50 14.30
N ARG A 532 -6.03 18.81 14.27
CA ARG A 532 -4.68 19.41 14.24
C ARG A 532 -4.13 19.60 12.83
N TRP A 533 -4.92 19.29 11.80
CA TRP A 533 -4.49 19.41 10.40
C TRP A 533 -4.42 20.88 9.98
N GLY A 534 -3.25 21.31 9.53
CA GLY A 534 -3.01 22.67 9.03
C GLY A 534 -3.52 22.90 7.61
N ASP A 535 -3.44 24.15 7.15
CA ASP A 535 -4.03 24.56 5.87
C ASP A 535 -3.10 24.37 4.66
N ALA A 536 -1.85 23.93 4.90
CA ALA A 536 -0.82 23.83 3.85
C ALA A 536 -1.05 22.68 2.87
N ILE A 537 -1.81 21.64 3.27
CA ILE A 537 -2.09 20.44 2.47
C ILE A 537 -3.59 20.15 2.55
N THR A 538 -4.25 20.03 1.39
CA THR A 538 -5.60 19.48 1.29
C THR A 538 -5.50 18.04 0.79
N LEU A 539 -6.19 17.10 1.45
CA LEU A 539 -6.22 15.70 1.01
C LEU A 539 -7.10 15.55 -0.23
N GLU A 540 -6.59 14.79 -1.19
CA GLU A 540 -7.36 14.43 -2.38
C GLU A 540 -8.46 13.39 -2.05
N ARG A 541 -9.43 13.24 -2.97
CA ARG A 541 -10.56 12.32 -2.79
C ARG A 541 -10.11 10.89 -2.47
N HIS A 542 -9.19 10.34 -3.25
CA HIS A 542 -8.67 8.97 -3.05
C HIS A 542 -7.87 8.83 -1.75
N GLN A 543 -7.15 9.88 -1.33
CA GLN A 543 -6.41 9.89 -0.05
C GLN A 543 -7.38 9.84 1.13
N THR A 544 -8.47 10.61 1.04
CA THR A 544 -9.52 10.61 2.06
C THR A 544 -10.21 9.24 2.16
N MET A 545 -10.55 8.64 1.02
CA MET A 545 -11.12 7.29 0.97
C MET A 545 -10.14 6.24 1.55
N GLY A 546 -8.87 6.33 1.18
CA GLY A 546 -7.81 5.45 1.69
C GLY A 546 -7.61 5.58 3.20
N ALA A 547 -7.57 6.81 3.72
CA ALA A 547 -7.45 7.06 5.16
C ALA A 547 -8.65 6.49 5.92
N ARG A 548 -9.88 6.76 5.45
CA ARG A 548 -11.12 6.20 6.06
C ARG A 548 -11.11 4.68 6.07
N ARG A 549 -10.66 4.05 4.99
CA ARG A 549 -10.51 2.58 4.93
C ARG A 549 -9.61 2.05 6.03
N ILE A 550 -8.42 2.63 6.17
CA ILE A 550 -7.45 2.17 7.17
C ILE A 550 -7.94 2.46 8.60
N LEU A 551 -8.62 3.59 8.82
CA LEU A 551 -9.18 3.94 10.13
C LEU A 551 -10.31 2.99 10.55
N ASP A 552 -11.22 2.66 9.62
CA ASP A 552 -12.32 1.70 9.84
C ASP A 552 -11.78 0.29 10.14
N GLN A 553 -10.79 -0.15 9.37
CA GLN A 553 -10.15 -1.47 9.53
C GLN A 553 -9.12 -1.50 10.67
N ARG A 554 -8.79 -0.35 11.27
CA ARG A 554 -7.73 -0.17 12.28
C ARG A 554 -6.38 -0.74 11.86
N GLY A 555 -6.12 -0.70 10.56
CA GLY A 555 -4.93 -1.24 9.93
C GLY A 555 -5.17 -1.58 8.46
N GLY A 556 -4.11 -1.97 7.75
CA GLY A 556 -4.20 -2.42 6.37
C GLY A 556 -3.05 -1.91 5.49
N LEU A 557 -3.23 -2.14 4.19
CA LEU A 557 -2.26 -1.85 3.14
C LEU A 557 -2.74 -0.69 2.26
N LEU A 558 -1.95 0.39 2.18
CA LEU A 558 -2.13 1.44 1.16
C LEU A 558 -1.18 1.19 -0.02
N ALA A 559 -1.68 0.49 -1.03
CA ALA A 559 -0.98 0.18 -2.28
C ALA A 559 -1.33 1.16 -3.40
N PHE A 560 -1.25 2.47 -3.13
CA PHE A 560 -1.42 3.47 -4.17
C PHE A 560 -0.17 3.57 -5.08
N ASP A 561 -0.37 4.05 -6.31
CA ASP A 561 0.73 4.27 -7.26
C ASP A 561 1.75 5.32 -6.75
N VAL A 562 2.94 5.37 -7.36
CA VAL A 562 3.97 6.36 -7.02
C VAL A 562 3.47 7.78 -7.30
N GLY A 563 3.79 8.72 -6.41
CA GLY A 563 3.46 10.14 -6.60
C GLY A 563 2.05 10.58 -6.15
N VAL A 564 1.09 9.67 -5.94
CA VAL A 564 -0.30 10.07 -5.62
C VAL A 564 -0.55 10.45 -4.14
N GLY A 565 0.52 10.60 -3.36
CA GLY A 565 0.46 11.13 -1.98
C GLY A 565 0.14 10.12 -0.87
N LYS A 566 0.73 8.91 -0.95
CA LYS A 566 0.69 7.91 0.13
C LYS A 566 1.12 8.47 1.49
N THR A 567 2.17 9.30 1.52
CA THR A 567 2.68 9.91 2.76
C THR A 567 1.62 10.76 3.45
N PHE A 568 0.87 11.61 2.73
CA PHE A 568 -0.17 12.44 3.35
C PHE A 568 -1.35 11.60 3.83
N THR A 569 -1.69 10.54 3.10
CA THR A 569 -2.70 9.57 3.56
C THR A 569 -2.26 8.90 4.88
N ALA A 570 -0.99 8.50 4.99
CA ALA A 570 -0.42 7.94 6.22
C ALA A 570 -0.49 8.89 7.41
N VAL A 571 -0.08 10.15 7.20
CA VAL A 571 -0.11 11.19 8.23
C VAL A 571 -1.54 11.46 8.69
N ALA A 572 -2.50 11.46 7.76
CA ALA A 572 -3.93 11.60 8.07
C ALA A 572 -4.45 10.46 8.94
N VAL A 573 -4.07 9.21 8.63
CA VAL A 573 -4.40 8.03 9.46
C VAL A 573 -3.82 8.16 10.86
N VAL A 574 -2.52 8.48 10.99
CA VAL A 574 -1.88 8.65 12.32
C VAL A 574 -2.57 9.74 13.13
N ALA A 575 -2.84 10.89 12.52
CA ALA A 575 -3.47 12.01 13.20
C ALA A 575 -4.89 11.67 13.67
N ARG A 576 -5.69 11.06 12.80
CA ARG A 576 -7.06 10.71 13.13
C ARG A 576 -7.15 9.56 14.15
N ALA A 577 -6.25 8.58 14.08
CA ALA A 577 -6.16 7.50 15.07
C ALA A 577 -5.78 8.02 16.46
N ARG A 578 -4.91 9.04 16.54
CA ARG A 578 -4.60 9.76 17.79
C ARG A 578 -5.81 10.53 18.30
N GLN A 579 -6.49 11.27 17.43
CA GLN A 579 -7.68 12.05 17.78
C GLN A 579 -8.82 11.17 18.29
N GLU A 580 -9.02 9.98 17.73
CA GLU A 580 -9.99 8.98 18.19
C GLU A 580 -9.53 8.23 19.45
N GLY A 581 -8.30 8.49 19.93
CA GLY A 581 -7.78 8.00 21.20
C GLY A 581 -7.30 6.54 21.20
N TRP A 582 -7.28 5.88 20.05
CA TRP A 582 -6.90 4.47 19.96
C TRP A 582 -5.45 4.22 19.50
N ALA A 583 -4.73 5.26 19.08
CA ALA A 583 -3.29 5.25 18.90
C ALA A 583 -2.64 6.35 19.76
N ARG A 584 -1.75 5.99 20.68
CA ARG A 584 -1.08 6.90 21.63
C ARG A 584 0.40 7.02 21.37
N ARG A 585 1.05 5.98 20.86
CA ARG A 585 2.49 5.94 20.58
C ARG A 585 2.75 5.40 19.17
N PRO A 586 2.40 6.17 18.12
CA PRO A 586 2.64 5.78 16.75
C PRO A 586 4.13 5.87 16.37
N VAL A 587 4.61 4.86 15.65
CA VAL A 587 5.95 4.80 15.05
C VAL A 587 5.84 4.68 13.54
N VAL A 588 6.65 5.43 12.80
CA VAL A 588 6.75 5.38 11.34
C VAL A 588 8.13 4.89 10.93
N LEU A 589 8.18 3.67 10.38
CA LEU A 589 9.40 3.00 9.95
C LEU A 589 9.67 3.28 8.47
N VAL A 590 10.83 3.87 8.17
CA VAL A 590 11.17 4.34 6.82
C VAL A 590 12.62 4.06 6.41
N PRO A 591 12.95 4.08 5.10
CA PRO A 591 14.34 4.13 4.64
C PRO A 591 15.11 5.34 5.19
N PRO A 592 16.43 5.22 5.47
CA PRO A 592 17.21 6.32 6.04
C PRO A 592 17.16 7.61 5.21
N SER A 593 17.07 7.50 3.89
CA SER A 593 16.94 8.63 2.95
C SER A 593 15.64 9.42 3.11
N LEU A 594 14.59 8.81 3.66
CA LEU A 594 13.26 9.39 3.77
C LEU A 594 12.94 9.98 5.16
N LEU A 595 13.76 9.71 6.20
CA LEU A 595 13.56 10.22 7.57
C LEU A 595 13.18 11.70 7.62
N TRP A 596 14.01 12.55 7.00
CA TRP A 596 13.84 14.00 7.04
C TRP A 596 12.77 14.52 6.08
N LYS A 597 12.43 13.74 5.05
CA LYS A 597 11.26 14.02 4.21
C LYS A 597 9.99 13.80 5.02
N TRP A 598 9.85 12.65 5.67
CA TRP A 598 8.72 12.34 6.54
C TRP A 598 8.55 13.35 7.67
N LYS A 599 9.65 13.72 8.35
CA LYS A 599 9.58 14.75 9.39
C LYS A 599 8.98 16.06 8.86
N ARG A 600 9.43 16.49 7.67
CA ARG A 600 8.94 17.69 7.01
C ARG A 600 7.48 17.55 6.60
N ASP A 601 7.07 16.41 6.05
CA ASP A 601 5.70 16.18 5.61
C ASP A 601 4.73 16.12 6.81
N PHE A 602 5.12 15.49 7.92
CA PHE A 602 4.39 15.58 9.19
C PHE A 602 4.23 17.03 9.63
N GLN A 603 5.31 17.81 9.67
CA GLN A 603 5.26 19.22 10.09
C GLN A 603 4.46 20.12 9.12
N ARG A 604 4.39 19.78 7.83
CA ARG A 604 3.54 20.50 6.87
C ARG A 604 2.06 20.21 7.08
N CYS A 605 1.70 18.96 7.39
CA CYS A 605 0.32 18.57 7.62
C CYS A 605 -0.16 18.92 9.04
N LEU A 606 0.74 18.82 10.03
CA LEU A 606 0.48 18.94 11.46
C LEU A 606 1.58 19.81 12.09
N PRO A 607 1.52 21.15 11.94
CA PRO A 607 2.59 22.06 12.37
C PRO A 607 2.93 22.00 13.86
N ASP A 608 1.97 21.58 14.69
CA ASP A 608 2.08 21.51 16.14
C ASP A 608 2.46 20.12 16.68
N TYR A 609 2.61 19.11 15.81
CA TYR A 609 3.05 17.77 16.22
C TYR A 609 4.52 17.76 16.63
N ARG A 610 4.80 17.15 17.79
CA ARG A 610 6.17 16.90 18.28
C ARG A 610 6.69 15.62 17.63
N VAL A 611 7.47 15.77 16.56
CA VAL A 611 8.00 14.65 15.76
C VAL A 611 9.45 14.33 16.12
N ALA A 612 9.68 13.15 16.68
CA ALA A 612 11.02 12.60 16.93
C ALA A 612 11.55 11.83 15.71
N VAL A 613 12.88 11.83 15.55
CA VAL A 613 13.58 11.01 14.55
C VAL A 613 14.60 10.13 15.27
N ILE A 614 14.52 8.82 15.09
CA ILE A 614 15.44 7.83 15.64
C ILE A 614 16.18 7.13 14.50
N GLY A 615 17.51 7.13 14.58
CA GLY A 615 18.42 6.61 13.56
C GLY A 615 19.26 7.69 12.87
N SER A 616 18.89 8.97 13.03
CA SER A 616 19.66 10.09 12.48
C SER A 616 19.48 11.36 13.31
N GLN A 617 20.55 12.15 13.41
CA GLN A 617 20.56 13.48 14.00
C GLN A 617 21.06 14.51 12.97
N ARG A 618 20.31 15.60 12.81
CA ARG A 618 20.78 16.77 12.07
C ARG A 618 21.80 17.54 12.90
N HIS A 619 22.89 17.91 12.24
CA HIS A 619 23.97 18.68 12.81
C HIS A 619 24.30 19.83 11.87
N ARG A 620 24.36 21.05 12.41
CA ARG A 620 24.78 22.23 11.65
C ARG A 620 26.31 22.28 11.59
N LEU A 621 26.87 22.33 10.39
CA LEU A 621 28.30 22.52 10.17
C LEU A 621 28.67 23.93 10.62
N THR A 622 29.51 24.03 11.64
CA THR A 622 30.04 25.31 12.14
C THR A 622 31.41 25.65 11.55
N ARG A 623 32.12 24.65 11.01
CA ARG A 623 33.48 24.74 10.47
C ARG A 623 33.64 23.78 9.27
N GLY A 624 34.62 24.05 8.41
CA GLY A 624 34.96 23.23 7.23
C GLY A 624 34.69 23.92 5.89
N LYS A 625 35.12 23.29 4.79
CA LYS A 625 35.05 23.88 3.43
C LYS A 625 33.65 24.35 3.07
N THR A 626 32.65 23.50 3.25
CA THR A 626 31.22 23.83 2.99
C THR A 626 30.72 24.99 3.83
N ALA A 627 31.17 25.11 5.09
CA ALA A 627 30.76 26.21 5.95
C ALA A 627 31.41 27.55 5.55
N SER A 628 32.65 27.52 5.09
CA SER A 628 33.33 28.68 4.51
C SER A 628 32.72 29.08 3.17
N GLU A 629 32.38 28.10 2.33
CA GLU A 629 31.72 28.27 1.03
C GLU A 629 30.35 28.94 1.18
N ALA A 630 29.49 28.42 2.06
CA ALA A 630 28.15 28.98 2.32
C ALA A 630 28.24 30.43 2.82
N LYS A 631 29.19 30.74 3.71
CA LYS A 631 29.43 32.12 4.17
C LYS A 631 29.88 33.04 3.03
N ARG A 632 30.77 32.56 2.15
CA ARG A 632 31.26 33.32 0.99
C ARG A 632 30.14 33.63 0.01
N LEU A 633 29.37 32.62 -0.39
CA LEU A 633 28.26 32.75 -1.33
C LEU A 633 27.16 33.67 -0.78
N LEU A 634 26.86 33.55 0.52
CA LEU A 634 25.90 34.43 1.20
C LEU A 634 26.40 35.88 1.26
N ALA A 635 27.67 36.11 1.61
CA ALA A 635 28.26 37.45 1.64
C ALA A 635 28.35 38.09 0.25
N ALA A 636 28.52 37.27 -0.80
CA ALA A 636 28.49 37.71 -2.19
C ALA A 636 27.07 37.91 -2.75
N GLY A 637 26.01 37.64 -1.97
CA GLY A 637 24.62 37.75 -2.41
C GLY A 637 24.21 36.74 -3.49
N GLN A 638 25.00 35.68 -3.69
CA GLN A 638 24.77 34.65 -4.73
C GLN A 638 23.75 33.60 -4.29
N ILE A 639 23.55 33.46 -2.98
CA ILE A 639 22.55 32.58 -2.39
C ILE A 639 21.83 33.32 -1.27
N SER A 640 20.57 32.97 -1.04
CA SER A 640 19.78 33.44 0.08
C SER A 640 20.30 32.91 1.42
N ARG A 641 19.88 33.53 2.53
CA ARG A 641 20.16 33.02 3.89
C ARG A 641 19.63 31.60 4.10
N GLU A 642 18.51 31.27 3.47
CA GLU A 642 17.87 29.95 3.56
C GLU A 642 18.68 28.88 2.82
N GLU A 643 19.16 29.20 1.62
CA GLU A 643 20.04 28.32 0.85
C GLU A 643 21.39 28.11 1.56
N ALA A 644 21.96 29.17 2.13
CA ALA A 644 23.18 29.08 2.93
C ALA A 644 22.98 28.18 4.16
N GLU A 645 21.86 28.31 4.86
CA GLU A 645 21.56 27.47 6.01
C GLU A 645 21.34 26.01 5.61
N ALA A 646 20.67 25.75 4.48
CA ALA A 646 20.50 24.40 3.93
C ALA A 646 21.84 23.74 3.61
N MET A 647 22.81 24.48 3.05
CA MET A 647 24.18 23.99 2.81
C MET A 647 24.93 23.58 4.08
N LEU A 648 24.58 24.17 5.23
CA LEU A 648 25.22 23.88 6.52
C LEU A 648 24.61 22.67 7.24
N GLN A 649 23.52 22.10 6.76
CA GLN A 649 22.85 20.98 7.43
C GLN A 649 23.43 19.63 6.98
N THR A 650 23.99 18.87 7.91
CA THR A 650 24.41 17.48 7.69
C THR A 650 23.68 16.52 8.63
N SER A 651 23.72 15.22 8.35
CA SER A 651 23.11 14.18 9.18
C SER A 651 24.13 13.13 9.61
N LYS A 652 24.12 12.75 10.89
CA LYS A 652 24.94 11.65 11.44
C LYS A 652 24.04 10.59 12.09
N PRO A 653 24.44 9.31 12.12
CA PRO A 653 23.71 8.29 12.86
C PRO A 653 23.70 8.59 14.37
N ASP A 654 22.61 8.23 15.04
CA ASP A 654 22.51 8.36 16.50
C ASP A 654 23.42 7.36 17.22
N THR A 655 24.00 7.78 18.35
CA THR A 655 24.65 6.85 19.29
C THR A 655 23.61 5.98 20.03
N PRO A 656 24.00 4.83 20.60
CA PRO A 656 23.07 3.98 21.35
C PRO A 656 22.39 4.70 22.52
N GLN A 657 23.13 5.52 23.26
CA GLN A 657 22.60 6.32 24.36
C GLN A 657 21.59 7.36 23.86
N GLN A 658 21.87 8.03 22.74
CA GLN A 658 20.94 9.00 22.16
C GLN A 658 19.63 8.34 21.72
N ARG A 659 19.68 7.17 21.09
CA ARG A 659 18.46 6.42 20.73
C ARG A 659 17.66 6.01 21.97
N ALA A 660 18.34 5.49 22.99
CA ALA A 660 17.68 5.12 24.25
C ALA A 660 17.02 6.32 24.94
N THR A 661 17.65 7.49 24.96
CA THR A 661 17.02 8.71 25.49
C THR A 661 15.76 9.09 24.68
N LYS A 662 15.84 9.13 23.35
CA LYS A 662 14.68 9.45 22.50
C LYS A 662 13.52 8.47 22.72
N TRP A 663 13.82 7.19 22.92
CA TRP A 663 12.82 6.18 23.24
C TRP A 663 12.15 6.41 24.60
N ARG A 664 12.91 6.73 25.65
CA ARG A 664 12.36 7.05 26.97
C ARG A 664 11.51 8.32 26.93
N ASP A 665 11.96 9.35 26.24
CA ASP A 665 11.22 10.59 26.04
C ASP A 665 9.88 10.32 25.33
N PHE A 666 9.89 9.45 24.32
CA PHE A 666 8.66 9.04 23.64
C PHE A 666 7.71 8.27 24.56
N GLN A 667 8.23 7.32 25.34
CA GLN A 667 7.46 6.58 26.33
C GLN A 667 6.83 7.52 27.38
N ALA A 668 7.55 8.59 27.76
CA ALA A 668 7.08 9.64 28.66
C ALA A 668 6.10 10.65 28.01
N GLY A 669 5.78 10.51 26.72
CA GLY A 669 4.84 11.39 26.02
C GLY A 669 5.42 12.72 25.55
N ALA A 670 6.75 12.85 25.47
CA ALA A 670 7.41 14.06 24.97
C ALA A 670 7.22 14.25 23.45
N TYR A 671 6.90 13.19 22.71
CA TYR A 671 6.65 13.21 21.27
C TYR A 671 5.29 12.62 20.92
N ASP A 672 4.66 13.17 19.89
CA ASP A 672 3.38 12.69 19.37
C ASP A 672 3.56 11.52 18.38
N VAL A 673 4.71 11.47 17.71
CA VAL A 673 5.07 10.42 16.75
C VAL A 673 6.59 10.29 16.64
N VAL A 674 7.07 9.05 16.45
CA VAL A 674 8.48 8.75 16.15
C VAL A 674 8.61 8.31 14.70
N ILE A 675 9.60 8.86 13.99
CA ILE A 675 10.06 8.35 12.70
C ILE A 675 11.35 7.55 12.93
N LEU A 676 11.31 6.25 12.68
CA LEU A 676 12.38 5.30 12.89
C LEU A 676 12.98 4.86 11.55
N SER A 677 14.30 4.77 11.44
CA SER A 677 14.92 4.20 10.24
C SER A 677 15.04 2.68 10.31
N PHE A 678 14.97 2.01 9.13
CA PHE A 678 15.20 0.57 9.04
C PHE A 678 16.58 0.12 9.56
N ASP A 679 17.61 0.97 9.54
CA ASP A 679 18.92 0.60 10.09
C ASP A 679 18.98 0.71 11.62
N ALA A 680 18.09 1.50 12.22
CA ALA A 680 17.98 1.66 13.66
C ALA A 680 17.09 0.59 14.29
N LEU A 681 16.08 0.08 13.58
CA LEU A 681 15.14 -0.92 14.09
C LEU A 681 15.82 -2.15 14.73
N PRO A 682 16.80 -2.83 14.09
CA PRO A 682 17.42 -4.02 14.68
C PRO A 682 18.23 -3.75 15.97
N ARG A 683 18.42 -2.48 16.33
CA ARG A 683 19.15 -2.06 17.53
C ARG A 683 18.22 -1.99 18.74
N THR A 684 16.91 -1.89 18.54
CA THR A 684 15.91 -2.01 19.60
C THR A 684 15.61 -3.49 19.82
N ARG A 685 15.77 -3.98 21.05
CA ARG A 685 15.61 -5.41 21.35
C ARG A 685 14.12 -5.80 21.35
N VAL A 686 13.85 -7.01 20.90
CA VAL A 686 12.55 -7.69 21.04
C VAL A 686 12.75 -8.85 22.01
N MET A 687 11.75 -9.17 22.84
CA MET A 687 11.85 -10.29 23.76
C MET A 687 11.97 -11.62 22.99
N PRO A 688 12.90 -12.53 23.37
CA PRO A 688 13.04 -13.82 22.72
C PRO A 688 11.74 -14.63 22.65
N GLU A 689 10.92 -14.57 23.70
CA GLU A 689 9.65 -15.28 23.81
C GLU A 689 8.63 -14.80 22.77
N THR A 690 8.61 -13.51 22.44
CA THR A 690 7.75 -12.93 21.41
C THR A 690 8.10 -13.50 20.04
N VAL A 691 9.40 -13.52 19.72
CA VAL A 691 9.87 -14.04 18.43
C VAL A 691 9.70 -15.56 18.36
N GLU A 692 9.98 -16.30 19.43
CA GLU A 692 9.72 -17.75 19.50
C GLU A 692 8.23 -18.06 19.27
N ARG A 693 7.31 -17.29 19.87
CA ARG A 693 5.86 -17.44 19.68
C ARG A 693 5.45 -17.21 18.23
N TYR A 694 5.92 -16.12 17.61
CA TYR A 694 5.58 -15.79 16.23
C TYR A 694 6.12 -16.83 15.26
N LEU A 695 7.43 -17.11 15.32
CA LEU A 695 8.08 -18.08 14.42
C LEU A 695 7.55 -19.50 14.59
N GLY A 696 7.10 -19.86 15.80
CA GLY A 696 6.44 -21.14 16.06
C GLY A 696 5.11 -21.31 15.34
N GLN A 697 4.48 -20.21 14.90
CA GLN A 697 3.24 -20.21 14.12
C GLN A 697 3.51 -20.05 12.62
N THR A 698 4.68 -19.52 12.23
CA THR A 698 5.05 -19.28 10.83
C THR A 698 5.41 -20.59 10.10
N GLN A 699 4.52 -21.05 9.23
CA GLN A 699 4.68 -22.31 8.49
C GLN A 699 5.95 -22.33 7.63
N GLU A 700 6.35 -21.19 7.07
CA GLU A 700 7.54 -21.04 6.23
C GLU A 700 8.83 -21.27 7.01
N VAL A 701 8.86 -20.80 8.28
CA VAL A 701 10.00 -20.98 9.17
C VAL A 701 10.11 -22.44 9.59
N LEU A 702 8.97 -23.03 10.01
CA LEU A 702 8.89 -24.45 10.33
C LEU A 702 9.32 -25.32 9.13
N ARG A 703 8.86 -24.98 7.92
CA ARG A 703 9.28 -25.62 6.67
C ARG A 703 10.78 -25.48 6.43
N SER A 704 11.35 -24.29 6.61
CA SER A 704 12.79 -24.05 6.44
C SER A 704 13.62 -24.90 7.40
N ILE A 705 13.17 -25.04 8.65
CA ILE A 705 13.80 -25.90 9.66
C ILE A 705 13.74 -27.36 9.20
N GLU A 706 12.56 -27.84 8.79
CA GLU A 706 12.36 -29.23 8.36
C GLU A 706 13.23 -29.58 7.13
N LEU A 707 13.26 -28.71 6.12
CA LEU A 707 14.12 -28.87 4.95
C LEU A 707 15.61 -28.84 5.33
N THR A 708 15.99 -28.02 6.32
CA THR A 708 17.38 -27.97 6.82
C THR A 708 17.74 -29.26 7.55
N LEU A 709 16.87 -29.77 8.43
CA LEU A 709 17.05 -31.04 9.13
C LEU A 709 17.15 -32.20 8.13
N ARG A 710 16.26 -32.26 7.14
CA ARG A 710 16.29 -33.24 6.06
C ARG A 710 17.58 -33.17 5.25
N SER A 711 18.10 -31.97 4.94
CA SER A 711 19.39 -31.80 4.25
C SER A 711 20.61 -32.25 5.08
N ALA A 712 20.44 -32.34 6.40
CA ALA A 712 21.45 -32.78 7.36
C ALA A 712 21.30 -34.28 7.71
N ALA A 713 20.15 -34.89 7.43
CA ALA A 713 19.91 -36.31 7.66
C ALA A 713 20.90 -37.15 6.84
N GLY A 714 21.47 -38.18 7.49
CA GLY A 714 22.47 -39.06 6.88
C GLY A 714 23.90 -38.49 6.75
N LYS A 715 24.14 -37.22 7.09
CA LYS A 715 25.50 -36.65 7.10
C LYS A 715 26.21 -36.91 8.43
N PRO A 716 27.51 -37.25 8.43
CA PRO A 716 28.29 -37.32 9.67
C PRO A 716 28.44 -35.91 10.27
N GLU A 717 28.55 -35.83 11.59
CA GLU A 717 28.48 -34.56 12.34
C GLU A 717 29.55 -33.53 11.94
N LYS A 718 30.73 -34.01 11.51
CA LYS A 718 31.83 -33.19 10.99
C LYS A 718 31.47 -32.40 9.72
N ASP A 719 30.52 -32.88 8.92
CA ASP A 719 30.12 -32.28 7.65
C ASP A 719 28.90 -31.34 7.81
N LEU A 720 28.39 -31.21 9.04
CA LEU A 720 27.30 -30.28 9.36
C LEU A 720 27.85 -28.87 9.53
N THR A 721 27.19 -27.91 8.87
CA THR A 721 27.44 -26.48 9.11
C THR A 721 27.06 -26.10 10.54
N GLU A 722 27.67 -25.04 11.09
CA GLU A 722 27.31 -24.51 12.43
C GLU A 722 25.81 -24.20 12.55
N ARG A 723 25.19 -23.75 11.45
CA ARG A 723 23.73 -23.57 11.37
C ARG A 723 22.97 -24.90 11.51
N GLN A 724 23.38 -25.93 10.78
CA GLN A 724 22.74 -27.25 10.85
C GLN A 724 22.92 -27.90 12.22
N LYS A 725 24.10 -27.79 12.85
CA LYS A 725 24.33 -28.27 14.21
C LYS A 725 23.41 -27.59 15.23
N ALA A 726 23.33 -26.25 15.18
CA ALA A 726 22.44 -25.49 16.06
C ALA A 726 20.96 -25.86 15.89
N ILE A 727 20.49 -26.01 14.65
CA ILE A 727 19.10 -26.42 14.37
C ILE A 727 18.87 -27.88 14.81
N LYS A 728 19.85 -28.77 14.61
CA LYS A 728 19.75 -30.17 15.01
C LYS A 728 19.68 -30.34 16.53
N SER A 729 20.40 -29.51 17.30
CA SER A 729 20.43 -29.61 18.77
C SER A 729 19.31 -28.81 19.47
N LEU A 730 18.94 -27.65 18.93
CA LEU A 730 18.05 -26.69 19.60
C LEU A 730 16.78 -26.38 18.79
N GLY A 731 16.56 -27.01 17.64
CA GLY A 731 15.35 -26.85 16.81
C GLY A 731 15.08 -25.39 16.42
N LEU A 732 13.87 -24.92 16.72
CA LEU A 732 13.43 -23.54 16.50
C LEU A 732 14.34 -22.53 17.23
N ARG A 733 14.75 -22.83 18.46
CA ARG A 733 15.64 -21.95 19.24
C ARG A 733 17.03 -21.82 18.62
N GLY A 734 17.57 -22.92 18.10
CA GLY A 734 18.86 -22.93 17.40
C GLY A 734 18.83 -22.13 16.10
N TRP A 735 17.73 -22.23 15.36
CA TRP A 735 17.49 -21.42 14.17
C TRP A 735 17.43 -19.93 14.53
N PHE A 736 16.70 -19.59 15.59
CA PHE A 736 16.50 -18.24 16.09
C PHE A 736 17.78 -17.57 16.60
N GLN A 737 18.54 -18.24 17.47
CA GLN A 737 19.79 -17.71 18.03
C GLN A 737 20.85 -17.43 16.97
N ASN A 738 20.77 -18.12 15.83
CA ASN A 738 21.62 -17.82 14.68
C ASN A 738 21.22 -16.50 13.99
N LYS A 739 19.91 -16.23 13.90
CA LYS A 739 19.33 -15.08 13.19
C LYS A 739 19.33 -13.76 13.98
N LEU A 740 19.18 -13.81 15.31
CA LEU A 740 19.17 -12.61 16.16
C LEU A 740 20.56 -12.07 16.54
N LYS A 741 21.65 -12.68 16.09
CA LYS A 741 22.99 -12.16 16.38
C LYS A 741 23.14 -10.76 15.79
N THR A 742 23.17 -9.75 16.66
CA THR A 742 23.46 -8.37 16.25
C THR A 742 24.87 -8.33 15.63
N PRO A 743 25.06 -7.69 14.46
CA PRO A 743 26.38 -7.59 13.84
C PRO A 743 27.40 -6.99 14.83
N LYS A 744 28.65 -7.48 14.83
CA LYS A 744 29.69 -7.12 15.82
C LYS A 744 29.93 -5.61 16.02
N ASN A 745 29.50 -4.75 15.09
CA ASN A 745 29.70 -3.30 15.10
C ASN A 745 28.41 -2.48 15.31
N GLN A 746 27.31 -3.08 15.78
CA GLN A 746 26.02 -2.39 15.96
C GLN A 746 25.45 -2.65 17.36
N PRO A 747 25.87 -1.90 18.40
CA PRO A 747 25.37 -2.11 19.76
C PRO A 747 23.87 -1.80 19.89
N PRO A 748 23.14 -2.57 20.72
CA PRO A 748 21.71 -2.37 20.96
C PRO A 748 21.44 -1.11 21.79
N ASP A 749 20.18 -0.69 21.82
CA ASP A 749 19.67 0.43 22.60
C ASP A 749 19.65 0.08 24.10
N PRO A 750 20.48 0.73 24.95
CA PRO A 750 20.63 0.30 26.33
C PRO A 750 19.35 0.45 27.16
N GLY A 751 18.86 -0.67 27.68
CA GLY A 751 17.66 -0.71 28.54
C GLY A 751 16.36 -0.37 27.80
N ILE A 752 16.33 -0.54 26.48
CA ILE A 752 15.09 -0.43 25.69
C ILE A 752 14.72 -1.80 25.15
N VAL A 753 13.49 -2.21 25.42
CA VAL A 753 12.85 -3.38 24.83
C VAL A 753 11.56 -2.93 24.15
N TRP A 754 11.29 -3.45 22.96
CA TRP A 754 10.23 -2.95 22.09
C TRP A 754 8.85 -3.04 22.76
N GLU A 755 8.55 -4.18 23.38
CA GLU A 755 7.29 -4.45 24.05
C GLU A 755 7.02 -3.47 25.20
N GLU A 756 8.06 -2.97 25.88
CA GLU A 756 7.93 -2.01 26.98
C GLU A 756 7.62 -0.58 26.48
N LEU A 757 7.93 -0.26 25.22
CA LEU A 757 7.65 1.06 24.63
C LEU A 757 6.14 1.30 24.49
N GLY A 758 5.33 0.24 24.41
CA GLY A 758 3.88 0.33 24.21
C GLY A 758 3.51 1.00 22.90
N VAL A 759 4.22 0.68 21.81
CA VAL A 759 3.89 1.13 20.45
C VAL A 759 2.59 0.46 20.02
N ASP A 760 1.56 1.27 19.75
CA ASP A 760 0.20 0.81 19.43
C ASP A 760 -0.23 1.10 17.99
N LEU A 761 0.65 1.74 17.21
CA LEU A 761 0.48 1.94 15.78
C LEU A 761 1.84 1.94 15.10
N LEU A 762 2.04 1.02 14.15
CA LEU A 762 3.24 0.99 13.32
C LEU A 762 2.87 1.27 11.87
N VAL A 763 3.53 2.27 11.29
CA VAL A 763 3.40 2.66 9.88
C VAL A 763 4.70 2.31 9.17
N VAL A 764 4.68 1.39 8.22
CA VAL A 764 5.91 0.92 7.54
C VAL A 764 5.89 1.35 6.09
N GLU A 765 6.91 2.09 5.63
CA GLU A 765 7.15 2.35 4.21
C GLU A 765 8.20 1.37 3.67
N GLY A 766 7.79 0.42 2.82
CA GLY A 766 8.65 -0.68 2.33
C GLY A 766 9.90 -0.24 1.54
N ARG A 767 10.98 -1.05 1.62
CA ARG A 767 12.23 -0.88 0.83
C ARG A 767 12.07 -1.18 -0.66
N LEU A 768 11.13 -2.07 -1.00
CA LEU A 768 10.58 -2.18 -2.34
C LEU A 768 9.45 -1.16 -2.34
N GLU A 769 9.72 0.01 -2.93
CA GLU A 769 8.82 1.15 -2.97
C GLU A 769 7.35 0.71 -3.08
N GLN A 770 6.43 1.40 -2.39
CA GLN A 770 4.97 1.45 -2.67
C GLN A 770 4.01 0.77 -1.68
N VAL A 771 4.47 0.29 -0.54
CA VAL A 771 3.58 -0.31 0.48
C VAL A 771 3.68 0.47 1.78
N LEU A 772 2.56 1.07 2.19
CA LEU A 772 2.38 1.57 3.56
C LEU A 772 1.50 0.60 4.34
N VAL A 773 2.07 -0.08 5.32
CA VAL A 773 1.33 -0.96 6.23
C VAL A 773 1.05 -0.20 7.51
N VAL A 774 -0.21 -0.15 7.92
CA VAL A 774 -0.63 0.37 9.22
C VAL A 774 -1.06 -0.81 10.07
N VAL A 775 -0.41 -1.04 11.20
CA VAL A 775 -0.68 -2.17 12.09
C VAL A 775 -0.94 -1.67 13.49
N ARG A 776 -2.07 -2.08 14.07
CA ARG A 776 -2.44 -1.84 15.47
C ARG A 776 -2.32 -3.11 16.31
N ASP A 777 -2.95 -4.18 15.86
CA ASP A 777 -2.90 -5.47 16.55
C ASP A 777 -1.68 -6.26 16.07
N ARG A 778 -0.94 -6.87 17.00
CA ARG A 778 0.25 -7.69 16.70
C ARG A 778 1.43 -6.89 16.11
N VAL A 779 1.61 -5.63 16.53
CA VAL A 779 2.82 -4.83 16.21
C VAL A 779 4.08 -5.64 16.51
N ASP A 780 4.10 -6.33 17.65
CA ASP A 780 5.22 -7.17 18.08
C ASP A 780 5.45 -8.38 17.16
N GLU A 781 4.40 -8.96 16.57
CA GLU A 781 4.51 -10.06 15.61
C GLU A 781 4.97 -9.58 14.22
N LEU A 782 4.59 -8.37 13.79
CA LEU A 782 5.08 -7.80 12.53
C LEU A 782 6.59 -7.49 12.58
N LEU A 783 7.09 -7.20 13.77
CA LEU A 783 8.49 -6.87 14.01
C LEU A 783 9.38 -8.11 14.18
N ALA A 784 8.82 -9.18 14.73
CA ALA A 784 9.44 -10.50 14.82
C ALA A 784 9.64 -11.13 13.43
#